data_AF-A0A952M0J9-F1
#
_entry.id   AF-A0A952M0J9-F1
#
_cell.length_a   1.000
_cell.length_b   1.000
_cell.length_c   1.000
_cell.angle_alpha   90.00
_cell.angle_beta   90.00
_cell.angle_gamma   90.00
#
_symmetry.space_group_name_H-M   'P 1'
#
loop_
_entity.id
_entity.type
_entity.pdbx_description
1 polymer ?
#
loop_
_entity_poly.entity_id
_entity_poly.type
_entity_poly.pdbx_seq_one_letter_code
_entity_poly.pdbx_strand_id
1 'polypeptide(L)'
;MHDTDHTQLFKDLLDQRILVLDGAMGTMIQSFNLSEADFRADRFSDWKVDLKGNNDLLSITRPDVISGIHRDFLAAGADIIETNTFNANAISMADYDMQSLVSELNFASAELARKAADEFSSKTPDRPRFVAGVLGPTNRTASLSPKVEDPGFRNVEFEDLDQCYYEACDALMEGGVDLILIETIFDTLNAKAAIYAVNRVFEDREMTLPIAISGTITDASGRTLSGQTLEAFWNSVRHADPLFIGLNCALGPSQLREHVQELSAIANTYVSVHPNAGLPNAFGGYDETPEQMATEIDEWLKAGYVNMVGGCCGTTPAHIAALSEIAQQSHPRTVPEIEAACRLSGLESRNITDESLFVNVGERTNVTGSARFLKLIKEGQYEQALDVARQQVEDGAQIIDVNMDEGLLDSKAAMRRFLYLIASEPDISRVPVMIDSSKWSVIEAGLRCLQGKCVVNSISMKEGEEEFLRQAALAQRYGAAIVVMAFDEDGQADTVERKFEICQRAYELLRHKLNFDPSDIIFDPNIFAIATGIDEHNEYGVAFIEATRKIRENLPGALVSGGVSNVSFSFRGNNLVREAIHSVFLYHAIEAGMSMGIVNAGQLAVMEELPADLHDAVSDAIFARSDNATDQLIELAERYKGEGQSVEKKDDGWRELPVSERLEHALVKGIDAHIENDVEEMRLSLSKPLEVIEGPLMDGMNKVGDLFGSGQMFLPQVVKSARVMKKAVAYLLPYMDSEATATSSGKVLMATVKGDVHDIGKNIVGVVLQCNGYEVIDLGVMVPASKILQEARDRDVDLIGLSGLITPSLEEMVHVAEEMQREGFDMPLLIGGATTSRMHTAVKISDCYKEPVVHVVDASRCVQVASALISEEQKPKFVSELETDYERYRKRFEDKKNQVELMNIAQARANSLAIQWNSDEIVRPIKLGVSIVDDMPLSELVEFIDWTP
;
A
#
# COMPACT_ATOMS: atom_id res chain seq x y z
N MET A 1 -23.85 -34.94 10.71
CA MET A 1 -24.02 -33.84 9.74
C MET A 1 -25.10 -32.92 10.28
N HIS A 2 -24.69 -31.88 10.99
CA HIS A 2 -25.58 -30.78 11.35
C HIS A 2 -25.70 -29.90 10.10
N ASP A 3 -26.90 -29.91 9.51
CA ASP A 3 -27.25 -29.31 8.21
C ASP A 3 -27.69 -27.85 8.37
N THR A 4 -26.88 -27.04 9.04
CA THR A 4 -27.19 -25.61 9.20
C THR A 4 -25.93 -24.79 9.07
N ASP A 5 -25.68 -24.31 7.86
CA ASP A 5 -24.82 -23.15 7.62
C ASP A 5 -25.37 -21.96 8.42
N HIS A 6 -24.61 -21.47 9.40
CA HIS A 6 -24.98 -20.34 10.25
C HIS A 6 -24.44 -19.00 9.74
N THR A 7 -23.82 -18.97 8.55
CA THR A 7 -23.15 -17.77 8.01
C THR A 7 -24.08 -16.55 7.95
N GLN A 8 -25.28 -16.72 7.43
CA GLN A 8 -26.22 -15.59 7.31
C GLN A 8 -26.67 -15.08 8.68
N LEU A 9 -26.93 -15.99 9.62
CA LEU A 9 -27.27 -15.62 11.00
C LEU A 9 -26.12 -14.84 11.67
N PHE A 10 -24.88 -15.24 11.41
CA PHE A 10 -23.71 -14.56 11.94
C PHE A 10 -23.61 -13.12 11.38
N LYS A 11 -23.77 -12.94 10.05
CA LYS A 11 -23.79 -11.62 9.41
C LYS A 11 -24.90 -10.73 9.96
N ASP A 12 -26.12 -11.26 10.06
CA ASP A 12 -27.27 -10.54 10.60
C ASP A 12 -27.01 -10.06 12.04
N LEU A 13 -26.30 -10.84 12.85
CA LEU A 13 -25.95 -10.47 14.22
C LEU A 13 -24.84 -9.41 14.27
N LEU A 14 -23.81 -9.50 13.43
CA LEU A 14 -22.74 -8.50 13.32
C LEU A 14 -23.26 -7.13 12.85
N ASP A 15 -24.31 -7.11 12.04
CA ASP A 15 -25.00 -5.88 11.62
C ASP A 15 -25.85 -5.27 12.73
N GLN A 16 -26.37 -6.09 13.65
CA GLN A 16 -27.32 -5.66 14.68
C GLN A 16 -26.66 -5.26 16.00
N ARG A 17 -25.56 -5.91 16.39
CA ARG A 17 -24.89 -5.68 17.67
C ARG A 17 -23.41 -6.05 17.62
N ILE A 18 -22.66 -5.53 18.58
CA ILE A 18 -21.28 -5.97 18.81
C ILE A 18 -21.29 -7.41 19.33
N LEU A 19 -20.55 -8.30 18.67
CA LEU A 19 -20.33 -9.66 19.16
C LEU A 19 -19.11 -9.73 20.08
N VAL A 20 -19.13 -10.69 21.01
CA VAL A 20 -18.07 -10.88 21.99
C VAL A 20 -17.37 -12.22 21.77
N LEU A 21 -16.09 -12.19 21.42
CA LEU A 21 -15.20 -13.34 21.41
C LEU A 21 -14.72 -13.63 22.84
N ASP A 22 -14.27 -14.85 23.13
CA ASP A 22 -13.78 -15.21 24.46
C ASP A 22 -12.41 -14.61 24.78
N GLY A 23 -11.85 -15.05 25.91
CA GLY A 23 -10.55 -14.60 26.41
C GLY A 23 -9.49 -15.69 26.28
N ALA A 24 -8.31 -15.46 26.85
CA ALA A 24 -7.20 -16.39 26.68
C ALA A 24 -7.40 -17.76 27.34
N MET A 25 -7.43 -18.80 26.50
CA MET A 25 -7.35 -20.20 26.92
C MET A 25 -6.04 -20.52 27.66
N GLY A 26 -4.90 -20.08 27.12
CA GLY A 26 -3.58 -20.41 27.65
C GLY A 26 -3.34 -19.91 29.08
N THR A 27 -3.66 -18.65 29.37
CA THR A 27 -3.53 -18.09 30.73
C THR A 27 -4.52 -18.69 31.71
N MET A 28 -5.72 -19.06 31.25
CA MET A 28 -6.69 -19.80 32.07
C MET A 28 -6.16 -21.18 32.46
N ILE A 29 -5.59 -21.95 31.52
CA ILE A 29 -4.96 -23.25 31.80
C ILE A 29 -3.84 -23.11 32.85
N GLN A 30 -3.00 -22.08 32.74
CA GLN A 30 -1.91 -21.85 33.69
C GLN A 30 -2.41 -21.69 35.14
N SER A 31 -3.60 -21.12 35.35
CA SER A 31 -4.19 -20.92 36.69
C SER A 31 -4.48 -22.24 37.44
N PHE A 32 -4.69 -23.34 36.70
CA PHE A 32 -4.92 -24.67 37.29
C PHE A 32 -3.65 -25.34 37.81
N ASN A 33 -2.47 -24.76 37.57
CA ASN A 33 -1.16 -25.27 38.03
C ASN A 33 -0.93 -26.76 37.70
N LEU A 34 -1.33 -27.18 36.49
CA LEU A 34 -1.25 -28.57 36.05
C LEU A 34 0.20 -29.10 36.03
N SER A 35 0.34 -30.36 36.41
CA SER A 35 1.61 -31.09 36.47
C SER A 35 1.83 -31.92 35.20
N GLU A 36 3.06 -32.38 34.97
CA GLU A 36 3.39 -33.30 33.87
C GLU A 36 2.48 -34.55 33.83
N ALA A 37 2.07 -35.05 35.00
CA ALA A 37 1.16 -36.20 35.09
C ALA A 37 -0.23 -35.89 34.51
N ASP A 38 -0.70 -34.65 34.63
CA ASP A 38 -1.97 -34.21 34.05
C ASP A 38 -1.91 -34.17 32.52
N PHE A 39 -0.79 -33.68 31.96
CA PHE A 39 -0.57 -33.65 30.51
C PHE A 39 -0.41 -35.05 29.92
N ARG A 40 0.19 -35.99 30.66
CA ARG A 40 0.35 -37.38 30.21
C ARG A 40 -0.94 -38.19 30.32
N ALA A 41 -1.69 -38.01 31.39
CA ALA A 41 -2.76 -38.92 31.82
C ALA A 41 -2.32 -40.40 31.74
N ASP A 42 -3.26 -41.33 31.61
CA ASP A 42 -2.96 -42.75 31.47
C ASP A 42 -2.40 -43.09 30.07
N ARG A 43 -2.83 -42.36 29.03
CA ARG A 43 -2.52 -42.69 27.63
C ARG A 43 -1.07 -42.42 27.25
N PHE A 44 -0.46 -41.38 27.82
CA PHE A 44 0.90 -40.94 27.47
C PHE A 44 1.87 -41.05 28.64
N SER A 45 1.58 -41.91 29.63
CA SER A 45 2.43 -42.10 30.82
C SER A 45 3.90 -42.35 30.45
N ASP A 46 4.14 -43.15 29.41
CA ASP A 46 5.46 -43.60 28.98
C ASP A 46 6.02 -42.80 27.78
N TRP A 47 5.46 -41.61 27.49
CA TRP A 47 5.94 -40.77 26.39
C TRP A 47 7.37 -40.27 26.62
N LYS A 48 8.18 -40.18 25.55
CA LYS A 48 9.63 -40.03 25.67
C LYS A 48 10.11 -38.61 25.99
N VAL A 49 9.29 -37.62 25.66
CA VAL A 49 9.56 -36.19 25.89
C VAL A 49 8.58 -35.63 26.91
N ASP A 50 8.94 -34.52 27.54
CA ASP A 50 8.07 -33.80 28.48
C ASP A 50 6.90 -33.17 27.71
N LEU A 51 5.68 -33.33 28.24
CA LEU A 51 4.44 -32.88 27.59
C LEU A 51 3.85 -31.61 28.21
N LYS A 52 4.33 -31.21 29.40
CA LYS A 52 3.91 -29.98 30.05
C LYS A 52 4.19 -28.78 29.14
N GLY A 53 3.15 -27.96 28.95
CA GLY A 53 3.17 -26.81 28.05
C GLY A 53 2.49 -27.06 26.71
N ASN A 54 2.25 -28.33 26.34
CA ASN A 54 1.38 -28.68 25.21
C ASN A 54 -0.10 -28.52 25.61
N ASN A 55 -0.58 -27.28 25.64
CA ASN A 55 -1.94 -26.96 26.09
C ASN A 55 -3.02 -27.61 25.23
N ASP A 56 -2.79 -27.75 23.92
CA ASP A 56 -3.70 -28.39 22.97
C ASP A 56 -3.99 -29.85 23.33
N LEU A 57 -2.99 -30.57 23.88
CA LEU A 57 -3.14 -31.95 24.35
C LEU A 57 -4.19 -32.12 25.45
N LEU A 58 -4.44 -31.07 26.24
CA LEU A 58 -5.39 -31.11 27.34
C LEU A 58 -6.84 -31.31 26.86
N SER A 59 -7.14 -31.05 25.59
CA SER A 59 -8.43 -31.42 24.99
C SER A 59 -8.67 -32.94 25.02
N ILE A 60 -7.62 -33.75 25.08
CA ILE A 60 -7.70 -35.22 25.23
C ILE A 60 -7.47 -35.64 26.69
N THR A 61 -6.47 -35.08 27.36
CA THR A 61 -6.01 -35.60 28.67
C THR A 61 -6.73 -34.97 29.85
N ARG A 62 -7.19 -33.73 29.73
CA ARG A 62 -7.99 -33.00 30.74
C ARG A 62 -9.18 -32.27 30.11
N PRO A 63 -10.09 -32.99 29.43
CA PRO A 63 -11.26 -32.40 28.76
C PRO A 63 -12.19 -31.70 29.76
N ASP A 64 -12.15 -32.09 31.04
CA ASP A 64 -12.87 -31.45 32.15
C ASP A 64 -12.42 -30.00 32.35
N VAL A 65 -11.11 -29.72 32.24
CA VAL A 65 -10.54 -28.38 32.41
C VAL A 65 -10.91 -27.50 31.21
N ILE A 66 -10.65 -27.99 29.98
CA ILE A 66 -10.93 -27.23 28.75
C ILE A 66 -12.41 -26.89 28.64
N SER A 67 -13.29 -27.87 28.86
CA SER A 67 -14.73 -27.62 28.87
C SER A 67 -15.16 -26.68 30.00
N GLY A 68 -14.46 -26.70 31.14
CA GLY A 68 -14.71 -25.75 32.24
C GLY A 68 -14.44 -24.32 31.81
N ILE A 69 -13.28 -24.08 31.18
CA ILE A 69 -12.87 -22.75 30.70
C ILE A 69 -13.85 -22.20 29.65
N HIS A 70 -14.27 -23.02 28.67
CA HIS A 70 -15.30 -22.59 27.71
C HIS A 70 -16.60 -22.16 28.40
N ARG A 71 -17.07 -22.93 29.40
CA ARG A 71 -18.29 -22.59 30.15
C ARG A 71 -18.13 -21.29 30.94
N ASP A 72 -16.95 -21.04 31.50
CA ASP A 72 -16.68 -19.82 32.25
C ASP A 72 -16.75 -18.57 31.34
N PHE A 73 -16.18 -18.63 30.13
CA PHE A 73 -16.30 -17.54 29.16
C PHE A 73 -17.72 -17.35 28.60
N LEU A 74 -18.43 -18.45 28.31
CA LEU A 74 -19.83 -18.39 27.89
C LEU A 74 -20.73 -17.81 28.99
N ALA A 75 -20.46 -18.13 30.25
CA ALA A 75 -21.15 -17.55 31.40
C ALA A 75 -20.83 -16.07 31.60
N ALA A 76 -19.61 -15.63 31.27
CA ALA A 76 -19.23 -14.23 31.26
C ALA A 76 -19.88 -13.42 30.14
N GLY A 77 -20.47 -14.08 29.14
CA GLY A 77 -21.18 -13.40 28.05
C GLY A 77 -20.43 -13.40 26.72
N ALA A 78 -19.47 -14.30 26.50
CA ALA A 78 -18.97 -14.57 25.16
C ALA A 78 -20.10 -15.08 24.24
N ASP A 79 -20.14 -14.58 23.01
CA ASP A 79 -20.99 -15.07 21.91
C ASP A 79 -20.27 -16.13 21.07
N ILE A 80 -18.95 -16.03 20.97
CA ILE A 80 -18.09 -16.93 20.21
C ILE A 80 -17.01 -17.46 21.15
N ILE A 81 -16.70 -18.75 21.05
CA ILE A 81 -15.57 -19.37 21.76
C ILE A 81 -14.59 -20.00 20.77
N GLU A 82 -13.31 -19.81 21.04
CA GLU A 82 -12.21 -20.40 20.27
C GLU A 82 -11.97 -21.85 20.67
N THR A 83 -11.63 -22.72 19.71
CA THR A 83 -11.14 -24.07 20.03
C THR A 83 -9.74 -24.00 20.65
N ASN A 84 -9.43 -24.90 21.58
CA ASN A 84 -8.07 -25.07 22.13
C ASN A 84 -7.18 -25.80 21.11
N THR A 85 -6.84 -25.14 20.01
CA THR A 85 -6.12 -25.71 18.84
C THR A 85 -5.04 -24.80 18.27
N PHE A 86 -4.61 -23.78 19.02
CA PHE A 86 -3.61 -22.80 18.59
C PHE A 86 -2.32 -23.45 18.03
N ASN A 87 -1.82 -24.51 18.67
CA ASN A 87 -0.65 -25.26 18.25
C ASN A 87 -0.97 -26.68 17.75
N ALA A 88 -2.24 -27.04 17.58
CA ALA A 88 -2.68 -28.36 17.12
C ALA A 88 -2.41 -28.57 15.62
N ASN A 89 -1.15 -28.51 15.22
CA ASN A 89 -0.69 -28.65 13.84
C ASN A 89 0.63 -29.45 13.81
N ALA A 90 0.94 -30.09 12.68
CA ALA A 90 2.06 -31.04 12.61
C ALA A 90 3.42 -30.41 12.88
N ILE A 91 3.60 -29.13 12.57
CA ILE A 91 4.86 -28.40 12.76
C ILE A 91 5.09 -28.12 14.26
N SER A 92 4.10 -27.55 14.95
CA SER A 92 4.20 -27.28 16.39
C SER A 92 4.23 -28.59 17.21
N MET A 93 3.43 -29.60 16.83
CA MET A 93 3.41 -30.90 17.52
C MET A 93 4.70 -31.70 17.36
N ALA A 94 5.57 -31.33 16.42
CA ALA A 94 6.89 -31.94 16.28
C ALA A 94 7.80 -31.71 17.49
N ASP A 95 7.63 -30.60 18.21
CA ASP A 95 8.39 -30.32 19.44
C ASP A 95 8.07 -31.33 20.57
N TYR A 96 6.93 -32.04 20.45
CA TYR A 96 6.45 -33.06 21.40
C TYR A 96 6.43 -34.49 20.82
N ASP A 97 6.97 -34.72 19.62
CA ASP A 97 6.88 -35.98 18.86
C ASP A 97 5.42 -36.47 18.61
N MET A 98 4.44 -35.56 18.54
CA MET A 98 3.00 -35.86 18.53
C MET A 98 2.28 -35.58 17.21
N GLN A 99 3.00 -35.47 16.09
CA GLN A 99 2.42 -35.10 14.79
C GLN A 99 1.26 -36.00 14.36
N SER A 100 1.30 -37.30 14.70
CA SER A 100 0.22 -38.24 14.36
C SER A 100 -1.11 -37.99 15.09
N LEU A 101 -1.15 -37.09 16.07
CA LEU A 101 -2.33 -36.76 16.86
C LEU A 101 -3.05 -35.50 16.38
N VAL A 102 -2.53 -34.79 15.36
CA VAL A 102 -3.08 -33.51 14.90
C VAL A 102 -4.57 -33.60 14.58
N SER A 103 -4.97 -34.56 13.75
CA SER A 103 -6.38 -34.78 13.43
C SER A 103 -7.24 -35.06 14.68
N GLU A 104 -6.75 -35.89 15.61
CA GLU A 104 -7.50 -36.25 16.83
C GLU A 104 -7.63 -35.06 17.80
N LEU A 105 -6.56 -34.27 17.96
CA LEU A 105 -6.53 -33.09 18.82
C LEU A 105 -7.53 -32.04 18.36
N ASN A 106 -7.51 -31.71 17.06
CA ASN A 106 -8.43 -30.72 16.49
C ASN A 106 -9.88 -31.18 16.61
N PHE A 107 -10.17 -32.42 16.24
CA PHE A 107 -11.51 -32.98 16.37
C PHE A 107 -12.02 -32.96 17.81
N ALA A 108 -11.22 -33.45 18.76
CA ALA A 108 -11.61 -33.49 20.17
C ALA A 108 -11.84 -32.07 20.72
N SER A 109 -10.97 -31.13 20.40
CA SER A 109 -11.06 -29.74 20.85
C SER A 109 -12.33 -29.04 20.31
N ALA A 110 -12.61 -29.20 19.02
CA ALA A 110 -13.83 -28.71 18.39
C ALA A 110 -15.09 -29.34 19.01
N GLU A 111 -15.08 -30.65 19.28
CA GLU A 111 -16.23 -31.34 19.89
C GLU A 111 -16.53 -30.81 21.31
N LEU A 112 -15.50 -30.52 22.11
CA LEU A 112 -15.66 -29.93 23.45
C LEU A 112 -16.27 -28.52 23.39
N ALA A 113 -15.75 -27.67 22.50
CA ALA A 113 -16.25 -26.32 22.29
C ALA A 113 -17.71 -26.34 21.79
N ARG A 114 -18.03 -27.17 20.79
CA ARG A 114 -19.39 -27.35 20.25
C ARG A 114 -20.39 -27.77 21.33
N LYS A 115 -20.03 -28.76 22.15
CA LYS A 115 -20.87 -29.21 23.28
C LYS A 115 -21.15 -28.07 24.27
N ALA A 116 -20.15 -27.25 24.59
CA ALA A 116 -20.32 -26.10 25.48
C ALA A 116 -21.22 -25.01 24.85
N ALA A 117 -20.99 -24.68 23.58
CA ALA A 117 -21.78 -23.71 22.84
C ALA A 117 -23.26 -24.16 22.70
N ASP A 118 -23.53 -25.43 22.43
CA ASP A 118 -24.88 -26.00 22.37
C ASP A 118 -25.58 -25.98 23.73
N GLU A 119 -24.85 -26.32 24.80
CA GLU A 119 -25.36 -26.27 26.15
C GLU A 119 -25.88 -24.87 26.49
N PHE A 120 -25.12 -23.82 26.18
CA PHE A 120 -25.52 -22.44 26.44
C PHE A 120 -26.59 -21.93 25.48
N SER A 121 -26.49 -22.23 24.18
CA SER A 121 -27.50 -21.87 23.19
C SER A 121 -28.88 -22.46 23.54
N SER A 122 -28.92 -23.69 24.07
CA SER A 122 -30.17 -24.31 24.53
C SER A 122 -30.80 -23.61 25.74
N LYS A 123 -29.98 -22.97 26.59
CA LYS A 123 -30.44 -22.19 27.76
C LYS A 123 -30.97 -20.81 27.35
N THR A 124 -30.38 -20.19 26.32
CA THR A 124 -30.78 -18.88 25.77
C THR A 124 -30.97 -18.96 24.24
N PRO A 125 -32.10 -19.50 23.74
CA PRO A 125 -32.28 -19.73 22.30
C PRO A 125 -32.27 -18.47 21.42
N ASP A 126 -32.55 -17.31 22.00
CA ASP A 126 -32.49 -15.98 21.40
C ASP A 126 -31.06 -15.44 21.24
N ARG A 127 -30.09 -16.09 21.89
CA ARG A 127 -28.67 -15.77 21.82
C ARG A 127 -27.94 -17.07 21.47
N PRO A 128 -27.73 -17.40 20.18
CA PRO A 128 -26.92 -18.55 19.79
C PRO A 128 -25.45 -18.33 20.18
N ARG A 129 -24.68 -19.42 20.28
CA ARG A 129 -23.23 -19.42 20.52
C ARG A 129 -22.51 -20.14 19.41
N PHE A 130 -21.41 -19.55 18.98
CA PHE A 130 -20.62 -20.01 17.85
C PHE A 130 -19.25 -20.54 18.31
N VAL A 131 -18.71 -21.47 17.54
CA VAL A 131 -17.37 -22.05 17.76
C VAL A 131 -16.45 -21.65 16.62
N ALA A 132 -15.35 -20.98 16.96
CA ALA A 132 -14.28 -20.66 16.02
C ALA A 132 -13.20 -21.74 16.06
N GLY A 133 -13.00 -22.45 14.94
CA GLY A 133 -11.89 -23.38 14.75
C GLY A 133 -10.59 -22.62 14.53
N VAL A 134 -9.73 -22.60 15.54
CA VAL A 134 -8.48 -21.83 15.51
C VAL A 134 -7.37 -22.56 14.76
N LEU A 135 -6.77 -21.87 13.79
CA LEU A 135 -5.52 -22.21 13.12
C LEU A 135 -4.46 -21.17 13.50
N GLY A 136 -3.57 -21.52 14.43
CA GLY A 136 -2.46 -20.64 14.82
C GLY A 136 -1.31 -20.61 13.79
N PRO A 137 -0.33 -19.71 13.96
CA PRO A 137 0.67 -19.40 12.94
C PRO A 137 1.85 -20.41 12.85
N THR A 138 1.82 -21.49 13.65
CA THR A 138 2.96 -22.40 13.92
C THR A 138 4.13 -21.73 14.65
N ASN A 139 5.21 -22.47 14.91
CA ASN A 139 6.47 -21.95 15.47
C ASN A 139 7.54 -21.66 14.38
N ARG A 140 7.19 -21.65 13.09
CA ARG A 140 8.11 -21.46 11.95
C ARG A 140 7.67 -20.31 11.04
N THR A 141 8.62 -19.73 10.31
CA THR A 141 8.40 -18.60 9.40
C THR A 141 8.72 -19.01 7.97
N ALA A 142 7.79 -18.83 7.03
CA ALA A 142 8.05 -19.10 5.61
C ALA A 142 8.62 -17.87 4.87
N SER A 143 8.35 -16.64 5.33
CA SER A 143 8.85 -15.44 4.67
C SER A 143 10.29 -15.07 5.08
N LEU A 144 10.71 -15.43 6.29
CA LEU A 144 12.01 -15.07 6.88
C LEU A 144 12.95 -16.27 7.03
N SER A 145 14.25 -16.02 6.85
CA SER A 145 15.28 -17.02 7.18
C SER A 145 15.58 -17.04 8.67
N PRO A 146 15.63 -18.22 9.32
CA PRO A 146 16.13 -18.35 10.68
C PRO A 146 17.67 -18.27 10.77
N LYS A 147 18.38 -18.19 9.64
CA LYS A 147 19.85 -18.15 9.56
C LYS A 147 20.30 -16.80 9.03
N VAL A 148 21.03 -16.05 9.85
CA VAL A 148 21.56 -14.72 9.48
C VAL A 148 22.57 -14.84 8.34
N GLU A 149 23.36 -15.92 8.32
CA GLU A 149 24.39 -16.18 7.32
C GLU A 149 23.87 -16.71 5.98
N ASP A 150 22.61 -17.16 5.91
CA ASP A 150 21.97 -17.60 4.67
C ASP A 150 20.55 -17.02 4.56
N PRO A 151 20.41 -15.78 4.06
CA PRO A 151 19.13 -15.09 3.99
C PRO A 151 18.09 -15.78 3.09
N GLY A 152 18.52 -16.64 2.17
CA GLY A 152 17.61 -17.39 1.30
C GLY A 152 17.28 -18.81 1.79
N PHE A 153 17.67 -19.19 3.01
CA PHE A 153 17.26 -20.45 3.64
C PHE A 153 15.85 -20.33 4.25
N ARG A 154 15.07 -21.41 4.24
CA ARG A 154 13.79 -21.52 4.95
C ARG A 154 13.75 -22.83 5.73
N ASN A 155 13.23 -22.78 6.96
CA ASN A 155 13.06 -23.98 7.80
C ASN A 155 11.69 -24.66 7.61
N VAL A 156 10.78 -24.00 6.90
CA VAL A 156 9.49 -24.49 6.45
C VAL A 156 9.20 -23.89 5.07
N GLU A 157 8.65 -24.67 4.15
CA GLU A 157 8.20 -24.16 2.85
C GLU A 157 6.66 -24.07 2.81
N PHE A 158 6.11 -23.41 1.78
CA PHE A 158 4.67 -23.18 1.66
C PHE A 158 3.87 -24.49 1.64
N GLU A 159 4.40 -25.51 0.97
CA GLU A 159 3.80 -26.83 0.83
C GLU A 159 3.72 -27.58 2.17
N ASP A 160 4.72 -27.41 3.04
CA ASP A 160 4.71 -27.98 4.38
C ASP A 160 3.58 -27.36 5.20
N LEU A 161 3.41 -26.04 5.10
CA LEU A 161 2.35 -25.29 5.78
C LEU A 161 0.96 -25.62 5.22
N ASP A 162 0.81 -25.69 3.90
CA ASP A 162 -0.43 -26.09 3.23
C ASP A 162 -0.91 -27.46 3.75
N GLN A 163 -0.03 -28.46 3.75
CA GLN A 163 -0.38 -29.78 4.26
C GLN A 163 -0.68 -29.78 5.77
N CYS A 164 0.06 -29.00 6.54
CA CYS A 164 -0.12 -28.85 7.99
C CYS A 164 -1.48 -28.24 8.34
N TYR A 165 -1.87 -27.17 7.64
CA TYR A 165 -3.15 -26.50 7.83
C TYR A 165 -4.32 -27.29 7.26
N TYR A 166 -4.13 -28.02 6.16
CA TYR A 166 -5.16 -28.88 5.58
C TYR A 166 -5.61 -29.93 6.61
N GLU A 167 -4.67 -30.64 7.23
CA GLU A 167 -4.99 -31.69 8.23
C GLU A 167 -5.75 -31.13 9.43
N ALA A 168 -5.30 -29.98 9.97
CA ALA A 168 -5.95 -29.35 11.10
C ALA A 168 -7.36 -28.84 10.76
N CYS A 169 -7.51 -28.15 9.63
CA CYS A 169 -8.79 -27.60 9.18
C CYS A 169 -9.82 -28.70 8.91
N ASP A 170 -9.42 -29.77 8.22
CA ASP A 170 -10.29 -30.91 7.92
C ASP A 170 -10.88 -31.52 9.20
N ALA A 171 -10.04 -31.72 10.22
CA ALA A 171 -10.45 -32.24 11.52
C ALA A 171 -11.32 -31.27 12.33
N LEU A 172 -11.03 -29.96 12.30
CA LEU A 172 -11.87 -28.92 12.92
C LEU A 172 -13.28 -28.93 12.32
N MET A 173 -13.38 -28.99 10.98
CA MET A 173 -14.66 -29.06 10.27
C MET A 173 -15.43 -30.35 10.62
N GLU A 174 -14.75 -31.48 10.77
CA GLU A 174 -15.37 -32.72 11.24
C GLU A 174 -15.90 -32.61 12.69
N GLY A 175 -15.19 -31.87 13.55
CA GLY A 175 -15.59 -31.59 14.93
C GLY A 175 -16.77 -30.64 15.08
N GLY A 176 -17.22 -29.99 14.00
CA GLY A 176 -18.44 -29.18 13.95
C GLY A 176 -18.25 -27.73 14.40
N VAL A 177 -17.14 -27.09 14.00
CA VAL A 177 -16.94 -25.64 14.15
C VAL A 177 -17.85 -24.84 13.21
N ASP A 178 -18.18 -23.60 13.59
CA ASP A 178 -19.05 -22.71 12.82
C ASP A 178 -18.27 -21.78 11.87
N LEU A 179 -16.99 -21.52 12.16
CA LEU A 179 -16.08 -20.75 11.32
C LEU A 179 -14.63 -21.23 11.50
N ILE A 180 -13.75 -20.87 10.56
CA ILE A 180 -12.30 -21.08 10.67
C ILE A 180 -11.62 -19.73 10.96
N LEU A 181 -10.90 -19.64 12.08
CA LEU A 181 -10.16 -18.45 12.50
C LEU A 181 -8.66 -18.67 12.33
N ILE A 182 -8.05 -17.96 11.38
CA ILE A 182 -6.59 -17.90 11.21
C ILE A 182 -6.11 -16.68 12.00
N GLU A 183 -5.53 -16.90 13.18
CA GLU A 183 -5.20 -15.81 14.09
C GLU A 183 -3.74 -15.76 14.51
N THR A 184 -3.38 -14.65 15.16
CA THR A 184 -2.01 -14.33 15.59
C THR A 184 -1.02 -14.39 14.43
N ILE A 185 -1.43 -13.88 13.27
CA ILE A 185 -0.61 -13.91 12.07
C ILE A 185 0.56 -12.94 12.26
N PHE A 186 1.74 -13.50 12.52
CA PHE A 186 3.01 -12.75 12.52
C PHE A 186 3.70 -12.79 11.14
N ASP A 187 3.43 -13.82 10.34
CA ASP A 187 4.00 -14.04 9.00
C ASP A 187 2.87 -14.24 7.98
N THR A 188 2.71 -13.28 7.08
CA THR A 188 1.64 -13.29 6.07
C THR A 188 1.78 -14.44 5.08
N LEU A 189 2.99 -14.95 4.82
CA LEU A 189 3.16 -16.11 3.94
C LEU A 189 2.57 -17.38 4.57
N ASN A 190 2.67 -17.52 5.90
CA ASN A 190 2.00 -18.60 6.63
C ASN A 190 0.48 -18.48 6.52
N ALA A 191 -0.06 -17.27 6.69
CA ALA A 191 -1.50 -17.03 6.53
C ALA A 191 -1.99 -17.34 5.11
N LYS A 192 -1.23 -16.97 4.07
CA LYS A 192 -1.56 -17.35 2.68
C LYS A 192 -1.55 -18.86 2.47
N ALA A 193 -0.62 -19.58 3.11
CA ALA A 193 -0.63 -21.05 3.08
C ALA A 193 -1.85 -21.64 3.81
N ALA A 194 -2.24 -21.06 4.95
CA ALA A 194 -3.46 -21.45 5.66
C ALA A 194 -4.72 -21.18 4.83
N ILE A 195 -4.87 -20.00 4.22
CA ILE A 195 -5.99 -19.65 3.32
C ILE A 195 -6.05 -20.64 2.15
N TYR A 196 -4.91 -20.93 1.53
CA TYR A 196 -4.81 -21.88 0.44
C TYR A 196 -5.28 -23.29 0.87
N ALA A 197 -4.85 -23.76 2.03
CA ALA A 197 -5.24 -25.04 2.59
C ALA A 197 -6.73 -25.10 2.95
N VAL A 198 -7.29 -24.04 3.56
CA VAL A 198 -8.72 -23.94 3.89
C VAL A 198 -9.57 -24.01 2.63
N ASN A 199 -9.22 -23.26 1.60
CA ASN A 199 -9.92 -23.31 0.31
C ASN A 199 -9.87 -24.72 -0.32
N ARG A 200 -8.72 -25.42 -0.20
CA ARG A 200 -8.62 -26.82 -0.63
C ARG A 200 -9.54 -27.75 0.15
N VAL A 201 -9.59 -27.64 1.48
CA VAL A 201 -10.50 -28.44 2.30
C VAL A 201 -11.96 -28.16 1.92
N PHE A 202 -12.32 -26.91 1.64
CA PHE A 202 -13.68 -26.56 1.22
C PHE A 202 -14.07 -27.20 -0.10
N GLU A 203 -13.16 -27.22 -1.07
CA GLU A 203 -13.36 -27.91 -2.35
C GLU A 203 -13.47 -29.43 -2.17
N ASP A 204 -12.55 -30.04 -1.42
CA ASP A 204 -12.50 -31.49 -1.19
C ASP A 204 -13.72 -31.99 -0.39
N ARG A 205 -14.29 -31.15 0.49
CA ARG A 205 -15.51 -31.44 1.26
C ARG A 205 -16.81 -30.99 0.61
N GLU A 206 -16.74 -30.24 -0.50
CA GLU A 206 -17.89 -29.56 -1.10
C GLU A 206 -18.71 -28.74 -0.07
N MET A 207 -18.02 -28.10 0.88
CA MET A 207 -18.62 -27.35 1.99
C MET A 207 -17.77 -26.13 2.34
N THR A 208 -18.40 -24.96 2.46
CA THR A 208 -17.75 -23.71 2.84
C THR A 208 -18.17 -23.28 4.24
N LEU A 209 -17.22 -22.77 5.03
CA LEU A 209 -17.47 -22.07 6.29
C LEU A 209 -16.93 -20.63 6.18
N PRO A 210 -17.44 -19.68 6.99
CA PRO A 210 -16.83 -18.36 7.11
C PRO A 210 -15.34 -18.47 7.51
N ILE A 211 -14.50 -17.71 6.81
CA ILE A 211 -13.10 -17.52 7.18
C ILE A 211 -12.99 -16.23 7.99
N ALA A 212 -12.26 -16.28 9.09
CA ALA A 212 -11.89 -15.15 9.90
C ALA A 212 -10.36 -15.04 9.94
N ILE A 213 -9.85 -13.81 9.94
CA ILE A 213 -8.41 -13.54 9.90
C ILE A 213 -8.06 -12.53 10.97
N SER A 214 -7.04 -12.81 11.77
CA SER A 214 -6.52 -11.87 12.77
C SER A 214 -5.00 -11.74 12.70
N GLY A 215 -4.53 -10.53 12.42
CA GLY A 215 -3.11 -10.18 12.36
C GLY A 215 -2.54 -9.79 13.72
N THR A 216 -1.21 -9.85 13.85
CA THR A 216 -0.51 -9.33 15.03
C THR A 216 0.53 -8.30 14.61
N ILE A 217 0.40 -7.10 15.18
CA ILE A 217 1.38 -6.01 15.06
C ILE A 217 2.36 -6.14 16.23
N THR A 218 3.65 -6.28 15.93
CA THR A 218 4.64 -6.69 16.95
C THR A 218 5.22 -5.55 17.77
N ASP A 219 5.20 -4.33 17.25
CA ASP A 219 5.78 -3.16 17.90
C ASP A 219 5.13 -1.85 17.42
N ALA A 220 5.61 -0.73 17.98
CA ALA A 220 5.12 0.62 17.67
C ALA A 220 5.41 1.08 16.23
N SER A 221 6.14 0.30 15.41
CA SER A 221 6.33 0.63 13.99
C SER A 221 5.07 0.38 13.14
N GLY A 222 4.07 -0.33 13.69
CA GLY A 222 2.83 -0.65 13.00
C GLY A 222 2.96 -1.74 11.94
N ARG A 223 4.00 -2.58 12.04
CA ARG A 223 4.27 -3.68 11.10
C ARG A 223 4.09 -5.05 11.74
N THR A 224 3.79 -6.04 10.90
CA THR A 224 3.88 -7.46 11.28
C THR A 224 5.34 -7.85 11.54
N LEU A 225 5.58 -9.02 12.15
CA LEU A 225 6.94 -9.55 12.32
C LEU A 225 7.66 -9.73 10.97
N SER A 226 6.90 -10.09 9.92
CA SER A 226 7.40 -10.21 8.55
C SER A 226 7.60 -8.87 7.82
N GLY A 227 7.38 -7.74 8.51
CA GLY A 227 7.69 -6.39 8.04
C GLY A 227 6.59 -5.70 7.24
N GLN A 228 5.40 -6.29 7.10
CA GLN A 228 4.31 -5.71 6.33
C GLN A 228 3.60 -4.59 7.08
N THR A 229 3.24 -3.50 6.39
CA THR A 229 2.27 -2.54 6.91
C THR A 229 0.87 -3.15 6.98
N LEU A 230 -0.03 -2.54 7.75
CA LEU A 230 -1.38 -3.06 7.94
C LEU A 230 -2.19 -3.13 6.64
N GLU A 231 -2.12 -2.09 5.80
CA GLU A 231 -2.76 -2.10 4.49
C GLU A 231 -2.13 -3.15 3.54
N ALA A 232 -0.81 -3.32 3.58
CA ALA A 232 -0.13 -4.37 2.80
C ALA A 232 -0.57 -5.77 3.23
N PHE A 233 -0.71 -6.00 4.53
CA PHE A 233 -1.25 -7.23 5.09
C PHE A 233 -2.68 -7.47 4.59
N TRP A 234 -3.56 -6.47 4.70
CA TRP A 234 -4.94 -6.58 4.21
C TRP A 234 -5.01 -6.92 2.72
N ASN A 235 -4.25 -6.21 1.88
CA ASN A 235 -4.16 -6.49 0.44
C ASN A 235 -3.69 -7.93 0.14
N SER A 236 -2.84 -8.50 1.00
CA SER A 236 -2.29 -9.85 0.85
C SER A 236 -3.30 -10.94 1.18
N VAL A 237 -4.25 -10.69 2.07
CA VAL A 237 -5.17 -11.71 2.61
C VAL A 237 -6.64 -11.53 2.21
N ARG A 238 -7.04 -10.37 1.66
CA ARG A 238 -8.43 -10.09 1.25
C ARG A 238 -9.02 -11.08 0.25
N HIS A 239 -8.18 -11.78 -0.50
CA HIS A 239 -8.59 -12.81 -1.46
C HIS A 239 -9.25 -14.04 -0.79
N ALA A 240 -9.11 -14.18 0.53
CA ALA A 240 -9.83 -15.19 1.31
C ALA A 240 -11.33 -14.90 1.47
N ASP A 241 -11.79 -13.71 1.07
CA ASP A 241 -13.15 -13.20 1.32
C ASP A 241 -13.57 -13.39 2.80
N PRO A 242 -12.77 -12.88 3.77
CA PRO A 242 -13.02 -13.18 5.17
C PRO A 242 -14.30 -12.49 5.66
N LEU A 243 -15.06 -13.20 6.49
CA LEU A 243 -16.20 -12.65 7.21
C LEU A 243 -15.76 -11.49 8.10
N PHE A 244 -14.62 -11.60 8.77
CA PHE A 244 -14.03 -10.48 9.47
C PHE A 244 -12.50 -10.51 9.44
N ILE A 245 -11.92 -9.32 9.51
CA ILE A 245 -10.48 -9.09 9.66
C ILE A 245 -10.22 -8.37 10.99
N GLY A 246 -9.18 -8.76 11.71
CA GLY A 246 -8.91 -8.17 13.01
C GLY A 246 -7.45 -8.10 13.40
N LEU A 247 -7.24 -7.61 14.61
CA LEU A 247 -5.94 -7.56 15.27
C LEU A 247 -6.02 -8.20 16.65
N ASN A 248 -5.01 -8.98 16.99
CA ASN A 248 -4.91 -9.62 18.30
C ASN A 248 -3.47 -9.77 18.81
N CYS A 249 -3.36 -9.95 20.12
CA CYS A 249 -2.11 -10.19 20.83
C CYS A 249 -1.08 -9.05 20.70
N ALA A 250 0.14 -9.31 21.19
CA ALA A 250 1.33 -8.45 21.29
C ALA A 250 1.16 -7.13 22.07
N LEU A 251 0.12 -6.37 21.79
CA LEU A 251 -0.14 -5.04 22.28
C LEU A 251 -1.41 -5.01 23.14
N GLY A 252 -1.47 -4.06 24.09
CA GLY A 252 -2.68 -3.75 24.83
C GLY A 252 -3.61 -2.84 24.03
N PRO A 253 -4.80 -2.48 24.56
CA PRO A 253 -5.74 -1.67 23.83
C PRO A 253 -5.14 -0.30 23.45
N SER A 254 -4.62 0.47 24.42
CA SER A 254 -3.98 1.77 24.15
C SER A 254 -3.01 1.82 22.95
N GLN A 255 -2.15 0.82 22.76
CA GLN A 255 -1.21 0.78 21.63
C GLN A 255 -1.85 0.33 20.31
N LEU A 256 -2.93 -0.45 20.35
CA LEU A 256 -3.62 -0.95 19.15
C LEU A 256 -4.57 0.06 18.52
N ARG A 257 -4.95 1.11 19.23
CA ARG A 257 -5.99 2.07 18.79
C ARG A 257 -5.77 2.57 17.37
N GLU A 258 -4.58 3.10 17.07
CA GLU A 258 -4.29 3.69 15.75
C GLU A 258 -4.41 2.64 14.63
N HIS A 259 -3.99 1.40 14.90
CA HIS A 259 -4.07 0.30 13.94
C HIS A 259 -5.51 -0.18 13.73
N VAL A 260 -6.32 -0.21 14.79
CA VAL A 260 -7.75 -0.56 14.68
C VAL A 260 -8.51 0.50 13.88
N GLN A 261 -8.20 1.79 14.10
CA GLN A 261 -8.76 2.89 13.32
C GLN A 261 -8.38 2.77 11.84
N GLU A 262 -7.11 2.53 11.54
CA GLU A 262 -6.61 2.34 10.17
C GLU A 262 -7.30 1.13 9.50
N LEU A 263 -7.35 -0.03 10.17
CA LEU A 263 -8.03 -1.22 9.66
C LEU A 263 -9.52 -0.97 9.40
N SER A 264 -10.18 -0.25 10.31
CA SER A 264 -11.57 0.17 10.19
C SER A 264 -11.81 1.06 8.96
N ALA A 265 -10.83 1.83 8.50
CA ALA A 265 -10.98 2.65 7.30
C ALA A 265 -10.82 1.85 6.01
N ILE A 266 -9.92 0.85 5.98
CA ILE A 266 -9.53 0.15 4.73
C ILE A 266 -10.26 -1.18 4.49
N ALA A 267 -10.80 -1.81 5.54
CA ALA A 267 -11.43 -3.13 5.43
C ALA A 267 -12.85 -3.03 4.88
N ASN A 268 -13.11 -3.66 3.73
CA ASN A 268 -14.45 -3.79 3.14
C ASN A 268 -15.25 -4.97 3.74
N THR A 269 -14.91 -5.39 4.96
CA THR A 269 -15.55 -6.48 5.72
C THR A 269 -15.67 -6.08 7.20
N TYR A 270 -16.24 -6.93 8.04
CA TYR A 270 -16.37 -6.67 9.47
C TYR A 270 -15.00 -6.63 10.16
N VAL A 271 -14.88 -5.84 11.23
CA VAL A 271 -13.61 -5.67 11.96
C VAL A 271 -13.71 -6.24 13.36
N SER A 272 -12.71 -7.02 13.78
CA SER A 272 -12.59 -7.55 15.14
C SER A 272 -11.33 -7.07 15.85
N VAL A 273 -11.39 -7.06 17.18
CA VAL A 273 -10.20 -6.84 18.01
C VAL A 273 -10.23 -7.66 19.28
N HIS A 274 -9.13 -8.33 19.61
CA HIS A 274 -8.96 -9.03 20.87
C HIS A 274 -7.55 -8.80 21.42
N PRO A 275 -7.31 -7.66 22.11
CA PRO A 275 -5.99 -7.26 22.57
C PRO A 275 -5.59 -8.05 23.83
N ASN A 276 -4.31 -7.94 24.23
CA ASN A 276 -3.88 -8.42 25.54
C ASN A 276 -4.44 -7.53 26.66
N ALA A 277 -4.47 -8.04 27.90
CA ALA A 277 -4.72 -7.24 29.10
C ALA A 277 -3.48 -6.38 29.45
N GLY A 278 -3.14 -5.45 28.57
CA GLY A 278 -1.92 -4.65 28.60
C GLY A 278 -0.66 -5.43 28.16
N LEU A 279 0.50 -4.80 28.35
CA LEU A 279 1.79 -5.42 28.09
C LEU A 279 2.18 -6.37 29.23
N PRO A 280 2.88 -7.49 28.94
CA PRO A 280 3.33 -8.40 29.98
C PRO A 280 4.33 -7.70 30.91
N ASN A 281 4.14 -7.87 32.22
CA ASN A 281 5.03 -7.33 33.24
C ASN A 281 6.31 -8.17 33.38
N ALA A 282 7.26 -7.70 34.21
CA ALA A 282 8.56 -8.36 34.40
C ALA A 282 8.48 -9.81 34.95
N PHE A 283 7.31 -10.22 35.45
CA PHE A 283 7.04 -11.57 35.94
C PHE A 283 6.21 -12.41 34.94
N GLY A 284 5.95 -11.90 33.74
CA GLY A 284 5.13 -12.56 32.72
C GLY A 284 3.63 -12.54 33.00
N GLY A 285 3.17 -11.72 33.95
CA GLY A 285 1.75 -11.49 34.23
C GLY A 285 1.21 -10.26 33.49
N TYR A 286 -0.09 -10.03 33.62
CA TYR A 286 -0.80 -8.92 32.98
C TYR A 286 -1.49 -8.10 34.07
N ASP A 287 -1.24 -6.79 34.08
CA ASP A 287 -1.65 -5.90 35.18
C ASP A 287 -2.89 -5.06 34.87
N GLU A 288 -3.31 -4.99 33.60
CA GLU A 288 -4.50 -4.24 33.19
C GLU A 288 -5.76 -4.91 33.75
N THR A 289 -6.63 -4.11 34.37
CA THR A 289 -7.87 -4.62 34.98
C THR A 289 -9.02 -4.67 33.97
N PRO A 290 -10.09 -5.45 34.25
CA PRO A 290 -11.30 -5.46 33.43
C PRO A 290 -11.87 -4.07 33.15
N GLU A 291 -11.87 -3.19 34.16
CA GLU A 291 -12.42 -1.83 34.04
C GLU A 291 -11.55 -0.93 33.16
N GLN A 292 -10.23 -1.08 33.24
CA GLN A 292 -9.29 -0.33 32.39
C GLN A 292 -9.46 -0.73 30.93
N MET A 293 -9.37 -2.03 30.64
CA MET A 293 -9.53 -2.58 29.29
C MET A 293 -10.90 -2.21 28.69
N ALA A 294 -11.98 -2.30 29.47
CA ALA A 294 -13.31 -1.93 29.02
C ALA A 294 -13.44 -0.42 28.74
N THR A 295 -12.80 0.44 29.55
CA THR A 295 -12.79 1.89 29.32
C THR A 295 -12.12 2.22 27.98
N GLU A 296 -10.97 1.61 27.69
CA GLU A 296 -10.22 1.85 26.46
C GLU A 296 -10.97 1.34 25.22
N ILE A 297 -11.58 0.14 25.30
CA ILE A 297 -12.34 -0.45 24.19
C ILE A 297 -13.68 0.29 23.96
N ASP A 298 -14.34 0.78 25.01
CA ASP A 298 -15.58 1.56 24.89
C ASP A 298 -15.40 2.84 24.06
N GLU A 299 -14.21 3.43 24.08
CA GLU A 299 -13.87 4.54 23.18
C GLU A 299 -13.92 4.15 21.70
N TRP A 300 -13.48 2.94 21.34
CA TRP A 300 -13.49 2.44 19.97
C TRP A 300 -14.90 2.07 19.52
N LEU A 301 -15.69 1.51 20.42
CA LEU A 301 -17.10 1.20 20.19
C LEU A 301 -17.90 2.48 19.93
N LYS A 302 -17.66 3.55 20.70
CA LYS A 302 -18.27 4.87 20.46
C LYS A 302 -17.82 5.51 19.16
N ALA A 303 -16.56 5.31 18.77
CA ALA A 303 -16.03 5.79 17.50
C ALA A 303 -16.50 4.94 16.29
N GLY A 304 -17.12 3.78 16.54
CA GLY A 304 -17.63 2.90 15.50
C GLY A 304 -16.54 2.17 14.72
N TYR A 305 -15.44 1.77 15.37
CA TYR A 305 -14.30 1.13 14.70
C TYR A 305 -14.39 -0.39 14.56
N VAL A 306 -15.24 -1.06 15.35
CA VAL A 306 -15.26 -2.53 15.40
C VAL A 306 -16.69 -3.10 15.38
N ASN A 307 -16.79 -4.35 14.97
CA ASN A 307 -18.01 -5.16 14.97
C ASN A 307 -17.95 -6.27 16.03
N MET A 308 -16.74 -6.64 16.45
CA MET A 308 -16.50 -7.69 17.43
C MET A 308 -15.34 -7.33 18.35
N VAL A 309 -15.48 -7.66 19.63
CA VAL A 309 -14.45 -7.47 20.66
C VAL A 309 -14.17 -8.77 21.40
N GLY A 310 -12.96 -8.97 21.90
CA GLY A 310 -12.59 -10.13 22.70
C GLY A 310 -11.34 -9.87 23.53
N GLY A 311 -10.72 -10.94 24.00
CA GLY A 311 -9.48 -10.86 24.77
C GLY A 311 -8.43 -11.89 24.35
N CYS A 312 -7.18 -11.48 24.30
CA CYS A 312 -6.03 -12.38 24.14
C CYS A 312 -5.33 -12.58 25.49
N CYS A 313 -3.99 -12.58 25.52
CA CYS A 313 -3.21 -13.00 26.68
C CYS A 313 -3.50 -12.11 27.90
N GLY A 314 -3.68 -12.74 29.06
CA GLY A 314 -3.97 -12.07 30.33
C GLY A 314 -5.46 -11.82 30.61
N THR A 315 -6.31 -11.92 29.58
CA THR A 315 -7.75 -11.73 29.75
C THR A 315 -8.40 -12.94 30.46
N THR A 316 -9.46 -12.65 31.21
CA THR A 316 -10.16 -13.61 32.08
C THR A 316 -11.67 -13.47 31.90
N PRO A 317 -12.50 -14.38 32.45
CA PRO A 317 -13.96 -14.21 32.43
C PRO A 317 -14.44 -12.86 32.98
N ALA A 318 -13.72 -12.24 33.92
CA ALA A 318 -14.05 -10.90 34.41
C ALA A 318 -13.87 -9.81 33.34
N HIS A 319 -12.82 -9.93 32.51
CA HIS A 319 -12.62 -9.03 31.37
C HIS A 319 -13.74 -9.20 30.34
N ILE A 320 -14.05 -10.43 29.97
CA ILE A 320 -15.11 -10.72 28.98
C ILE A 320 -16.49 -10.24 29.48
N ALA A 321 -16.76 -10.35 30.78
CA ALA A 321 -17.98 -9.78 31.36
C ALA A 321 -18.04 -8.25 31.20
N ALA A 322 -16.95 -7.54 31.51
CA ALA A 322 -16.88 -6.09 31.33
C ALA A 322 -17.02 -5.69 29.84
N LEU A 323 -16.40 -6.43 28.92
CA LEU A 323 -16.55 -6.21 27.47
C LEU A 323 -17.98 -6.49 27.00
N SER A 324 -18.64 -7.53 27.53
CA SER A 324 -20.03 -7.84 27.18
C SER A 324 -21.00 -6.75 27.65
N GLU A 325 -20.75 -6.12 28.79
CA GLU A 325 -21.58 -5.02 29.30
C GLU A 325 -21.51 -3.78 28.39
N ILE A 326 -20.30 -3.37 27.98
CA ILE A 326 -20.15 -2.22 27.06
C ILE A 326 -20.68 -2.56 25.66
N ALA A 327 -20.42 -3.77 25.15
CA ALA A 327 -20.88 -4.21 23.83
C ALA A 327 -22.41 -4.16 23.67
N GLN A 328 -23.17 -4.44 24.73
CA GLN A 328 -24.63 -4.35 24.73
C GLN A 328 -25.17 -2.92 24.60
N GLN A 329 -24.36 -1.91 24.92
CA GLN A 329 -24.74 -0.49 24.89
C GLN A 329 -24.24 0.23 23.63
N SER A 330 -23.48 -0.46 22.78
CA SER A 330 -22.82 0.10 21.62
C SER A 330 -23.48 -0.32 20.31
N HIS A 331 -23.15 0.38 19.23
CA HIS A 331 -23.58 0.05 17.88
C HIS A 331 -22.38 -0.48 17.06
N PRO A 332 -22.60 -1.49 16.21
CA PRO A 332 -21.54 -2.02 15.37
C PRO A 332 -21.07 -1.01 14.32
N ARG A 333 -19.79 -1.11 13.96
CA ARG A 333 -19.22 -0.41 12.80
C ARG A 333 -20.03 -0.68 11.54
N THR A 334 -20.34 0.36 10.78
CA THR A 334 -20.86 0.20 9.43
C THR A 334 -19.71 -0.12 8.49
N VAL A 335 -19.79 -1.23 7.75
CA VAL A 335 -18.76 -1.60 6.77
C VAL A 335 -18.71 -0.54 5.67
N PRO A 336 -17.55 0.10 5.42
CA PRO A 336 -17.41 1.15 4.42
C PRO A 336 -17.46 0.57 3.01
N GLU A 337 -18.03 1.34 2.08
CA GLU A 337 -17.86 1.07 0.65
C GLU A 337 -16.46 1.52 0.23
N ILE A 338 -15.63 0.58 -0.21
CA ILE A 338 -14.27 0.83 -0.67
C ILE A 338 -14.26 0.82 -2.20
N GLU A 339 -13.69 1.86 -2.80
CA GLU A 339 -13.54 1.95 -4.25
C GLU A 339 -12.75 0.75 -4.81
N ALA A 340 -13.21 0.23 -5.96
CA ALA A 340 -12.55 -0.84 -6.67
C ALA A 340 -11.20 -0.35 -7.22
N ALA A 341 -10.13 -1.10 -6.95
CA ALA A 341 -8.78 -0.76 -7.36
C ALA A 341 -7.94 -2.03 -7.47
N CYS A 342 -6.92 -2.01 -8.33
CA CYS A 342 -5.91 -3.07 -8.32
C CYS A 342 -5.05 -2.91 -7.07
N ARG A 343 -5.24 -3.80 -6.09
CA ARG A 343 -4.54 -3.74 -4.80
C ARG A 343 -3.43 -4.77 -4.75
N LEU A 344 -2.20 -4.31 -4.83
CA LEU A 344 -0.99 -5.14 -4.74
C LEU A 344 -0.26 -4.86 -3.42
N SER A 345 0.71 -5.70 -3.07
CA SER A 345 1.58 -5.45 -1.92
C SER A 345 2.93 -6.16 -2.04
N GLY A 346 3.96 -5.47 -1.54
CA GLY A 346 5.21 -6.07 -1.06
C GLY A 346 5.17 -6.14 0.46
N LEU A 347 6.13 -5.47 1.12
CA LEU A 347 6.00 -5.04 2.53
C LEU A 347 5.10 -3.81 2.68
N GLU A 348 4.91 -3.05 1.61
CA GLU A 348 4.06 -1.86 1.57
C GLU A 348 2.95 -2.05 0.54
N SER A 349 1.84 -1.33 0.72
CA SER A 349 0.69 -1.39 -0.18
C SER A 349 1.00 -0.65 -1.49
N ARG A 350 0.52 -1.20 -2.60
CA ARG A 350 0.49 -0.52 -3.89
C ARG A 350 -0.91 -0.64 -4.48
N ASN A 351 -1.72 0.38 -4.24
CA ASN A 351 -3.06 0.49 -4.83
C ASN A 351 -2.97 1.27 -6.14
N ILE A 352 -3.61 0.77 -7.18
CA ILE A 352 -3.71 1.40 -8.50
C ILE A 352 -5.19 1.68 -8.75
N THR A 353 -5.57 2.95 -8.59
CA THR A 353 -6.89 3.53 -8.83
C THR A 353 -6.94 4.22 -10.19
N ASP A 354 -8.11 4.69 -10.61
CA ASP A 354 -8.24 5.46 -11.87
C ASP A 354 -7.52 6.83 -11.81
N GLU A 355 -7.27 7.35 -10.62
CA GLU A 355 -6.47 8.58 -10.39
C GLU A 355 -4.96 8.31 -10.32
N SER A 356 -4.57 7.04 -10.31
CA SER A 356 -3.15 6.67 -10.22
C SER A 356 -2.41 7.02 -11.51
N LEU A 357 -1.22 7.58 -11.34
CA LEU A 357 -0.28 7.78 -12.42
C LEU A 357 0.25 6.45 -12.94
N PHE A 358 0.82 6.48 -14.15
CA PHE A 358 1.40 5.32 -14.82
C PHE A 358 2.37 4.55 -13.92
N VAL A 359 2.18 3.23 -13.84
CA VAL A 359 2.98 2.36 -12.97
C VAL A 359 4.14 1.73 -13.73
N ASN A 360 5.36 2.00 -13.25
CA ASN A 360 6.59 1.48 -13.86
C ASN A 360 6.90 0.09 -13.28
N VAL A 361 6.89 -0.93 -14.13
CA VAL A 361 7.32 -2.29 -13.80
C VAL A 361 8.76 -2.48 -14.29
N GLY A 362 9.71 -2.72 -13.38
CA GLY A 362 11.14 -2.81 -13.72
C GLY A 362 11.50 -4.09 -14.48
N GLU A 363 12.03 -3.94 -15.70
CA GLU A 363 12.31 -5.06 -16.64
C GLU A 363 13.67 -5.76 -16.48
N ARG A 364 14.60 -5.23 -15.67
CA ARG A 364 16.03 -5.60 -15.73
C ARG A 364 16.37 -6.88 -14.97
N THR A 365 15.49 -7.35 -14.12
CA THR A 365 15.55 -8.63 -13.37
C THR A 365 15.08 -9.79 -14.25
N ASN A 366 15.45 -9.74 -15.53
CA ASN A 366 15.04 -10.68 -16.56
C ASN A 366 16.27 -11.34 -17.19
N VAL A 367 16.39 -12.66 -17.05
CA VAL A 367 17.52 -13.45 -17.56
C VAL A 367 17.60 -13.41 -19.11
N THR A 368 16.47 -13.26 -19.81
CA THR A 368 16.45 -13.14 -21.28
C THR A 368 16.68 -11.71 -21.77
N GLY A 369 16.22 -10.71 -21.00
CA GLY A 369 16.25 -9.29 -21.36
C GLY A 369 17.50 -8.53 -20.91
N SER A 370 18.22 -9.00 -19.89
CA SER A 370 19.32 -8.28 -19.25
C SER A 370 20.62 -9.10 -19.25
N ALA A 371 21.57 -8.72 -20.10
CA ALA A 371 22.86 -9.40 -20.20
C ALA A 371 23.65 -9.39 -18.87
N ARG A 372 23.53 -8.29 -18.09
CA ARG A 372 24.14 -8.20 -16.75
C ARG A 372 23.50 -9.21 -15.79
N PHE A 373 22.17 -9.25 -15.73
CA PHE A 373 21.45 -10.14 -14.82
C PHE A 373 21.67 -11.62 -15.18
N LEU A 374 21.57 -11.97 -16.46
CA LEU A 374 21.90 -13.30 -16.99
C LEU A 374 23.28 -13.79 -16.51
N LYS A 375 24.30 -12.93 -16.63
CA LYS A 375 25.66 -13.27 -16.21
C LYS A 375 25.73 -13.55 -14.71
N LEU A 376 25.14 -12.68 -13.89
CA LEU A 376 25.16 -12.80 -12.43
C LEU A 376 24.46 -14.09 -11.97
N ILE A 377 23.29 -14.40 -12.53
CA ILE A 377 22.54 -15.63 -12.20
C ILE A 377 23.31 -16.88 -12.65
N LYS A 378 23.87 -16.91 -13.88
CA LYS A 378 24.67 -18.05 -14.37
C LYS A 378 25.94 -18.28 -13.55
N GLU A 379 26.55 -17.23 -13.02
CA GLU A 379 27.74 -17.30 -12.17
C GLU A 379 27.41 -17.52 -10.68
N GLY A 380 26.12 -17.62 -10.31
CA GLY A 380 25.68 -17.81 -8.93
C GLY A 380 25.88 -16.58 -8.03
N GLN A 381 26.10 -15.40 -8.61
CA GLN A 381 26.33 -14.13 -7.91
C GLN A 381 25.01 -13.46 -7.54
N TYR A 382 24.19 -14.14 -6.74
CA TYR A 382 22.85 -13.67 -6.37
C TYR A 382 22.84 -12.36 -5.59
N GLU A 383 23.84 -12.10 -4.73
CA GLU A 383 23.95 -10.83 -3.99
C GLU A 383 24.07 -9.63 -4.94
N GLN A 384 24.95 -9.72 -5.94
CA GLN A 384 25.09 -8.68 -6.97
C GLN A 384 23.86 -8.59 -7.88
N ALA A 385 23.09 -9.68 -7.99
CA ALA A 385 21.82 -9.68 -8.71
C ALA A 385 20.73 -8.91 -7.95
N LEU A 386 20.75 -8.90 -6.61
CA LEU A 386 19.88 -8.06 -5.79
C LEU A 386 20.15 -6.57 -6.04
N ASP A 387 21.40 -6.17 -6.30
CA ASP A 387 21.71 -4.78 -6.65
C ASP A 387 20.99 -4.33 -7.94
N VAL A 388 20.75 -5.25 -8.89
CA VAL A 388 19.96 -4.94 -10.10
C VAL A 388 18.51 -4.67 -9.73
N ALA A 389 17.92 -5.45 -8.82
CA ALA A 389 16.57 -5.23 -8.33
C ALA A 389 16.46 -3.93 -7.53
N ARG A 390 17.37 -3.70 -6.57
CA ARG A 390 17.42 -2.48 -5.74
C ARG A 390 17.55 -1.22 -6.59
N GLN A 391 18.45 -1.21 -7.56
CA GLN A 391 18.65 -0.06 -8.44
C GLN A 391 17.36 0.29 -9.20
N GLN A 392 16.58 -0.70 -9.64
CA GLN A 392 15.31 -0.42 -10.33
C GLN A 392 14.30 0.28 -9.41
N VAL A 393 14.20 -0.18 -8.16
CA VAL A 393 13.32 0.42 -7.16
C VAL A 393 13.77 1.84 -6.81
N GLU A 394 15.08 2.07 -6.65
CA GLU A 394 15.66 3.41 -6.46
C GLU A 394 15.44 4.32 -7.67
N ASP A 395 15.47 3.77 -8.88
CA ASP A 395 15.19 4.46 -10.13
C ASP A 395 13.68 4.66 -10.37
N GLY A 396 12.80 4.31 -9.42
CA GLY A 396 11.37 4.60 -9.47
C GLY A 396 10.48 3.47 -9.99
N ALA A 397 10.99 2.24 -10.11
CA ALA A 397 10.14 1.07 -10.34
C ALA A 397 9.23 0.82 -9.11
N GLN A 398 7.94 0.69 -9.38
CA GLN A 398 6.90 0.48 -8.36
C GLN A 398 6.48 -0.99 -8.26
N ILE A 399 6.88 -1.81 -9.24
CA ILE A 399 6.75 -3.26 -9.29
C ILE A 399 8.05 -3.78 -9.94
N ILE A 400 8.53 -4.96 -9.54
CA ILE A 400 9.71 -5.59 -10.16
C ILE A 400 9.28 -6.83 -10.95
N ASP A 401 9.59 -6.88 -12.24
CA ASP A 401 9.39 -8.07 -13.07
C ASP A 401 10.59 -9.03 -12.91
N VAL A 402 10.33 -10.27 -12.50
CA VAL A 402 11.37 -11.27 -12.24
C VAL A 402 11.18 -12.45 -13.19
N ASN A 403 12.13 -12.61 -14.11
CA ASN A 403 12.15 -13.71 -15.07
C ASN A 403 13.43 -14.54 -14.96
N MET A 404 13.27 -15.86 -14.79
CA MET A 404 14.37 -16.84 -14.65
C MET A 404 14.38 -17.88 -15.77
N ASP A 405 13.68 -17.64 -16.88
CA ASP A 405 13.57 -18.57 -17.99
C ASP A 405 14.84 -18.57 -18.83
N GLU A 406 15.56 -19.69 -18.84
CA GLU A 406 16.73 -19.92 -19.69
C GLU A 406 16.98 -21.41 -19.82
N GLY A 407 17.28 -21.88 -21.03
CA GLY A 407 17.37 -23.33 -21.32
C GLY A 407 18.43 -24.09 -20.53
N LEU A 408 19.43 -23.40 -19.97
CA LEU A 408 20.53 -23.99 -19.19
C LEU A 408 20.38 -23.79 -17.67
N LEU A 409 19.33 -23.11 -17.20
CA LEU A 409 19.07 -22.87 -15.78
C LEU A 409 17.96 -23.79 -15.27
N ASP A 410 18.07 -24.21 -14.01
CA ASP A 410 16.90 -24.68 -13.27
C ASP A 410 16.07 -23.45 -12.87
N SER A 411 15.19 -23.01 -13.78
CA SER A 411 14.37 -21.81 -13.59
C SER A 411 13.53 -21.87 -12.31
N LYS A 412 13.04 -23.05 -11.91
CA LYS A 412 12.23 -23.21 -10.69
C LYS A 412 13.08 -22.94 -9.45
N ALA A 413 14.26 -23.58 -9.36
CA ALA A 413 15.16 -23.38 -8.25
C ALA A 413 15.73 -21.95 -8.20
N ALA A 414 16.06 -21.37 -9.36
CA ALA A 414 16.57 -20.01 -9.47
C ALA A 414 15.54 -18.96 -9.04
N MET A 415 14.27 -19.11 -9.47
CA MET A 415 13.16 -18.26 -9.06
C MET A 415 13.00 -18.28 -7.54
N ARG A 416 12.86 -19.48 -6.96
CA ARG A 416 12.74 -19.66 -5.51
C ARG A 416 13.89 -19.01 -4.74
N ARG A 417 15.13 -19.30 -5.14
CA ARG A 417 16.33 -18.75 -4.47
C ARG A 417 16.35 -17.22 -4.54
N PHE A 418 16.07 -16.62 -5.69
CA PHE A 418 16.11 -15.18 -5.84
C PHE A 418 14.99 -14.47 -5.07
N LEU A 419 13.76 -15.00 -5.09
CA LEU A 419 12.65 -14.40 -4.34
C LEU A 419 12.84 -14.50 -2.82
N TYR A 420 13.41 -15.60 -2.31
CA TYR A 420 13.76 -15.67 -0.88
C TYR A 420 14.83 -14.67 -0.45
N LEU A 421 15.73 -14.30 -1.36
CA LEU A 421 16.73 -13.26 -1.13
C LEU A 421 16.13 -11.84 -1.28
N ILE A 422 15.18 -11.64 -2.19
CA ILE A 422 14.42 -10.38 -2.25
C ILE A 422 13.67 -10.16 -0.94
N ALA A 423 13.05 -11.20 -0.38
CA ALA A 423 12.30 -11.12 0.87
C ALA A 423 13.17 -10.71 2.08
N SER A 424 14.50 -10.90 2.02
CA SER A 424 15.43 -10.45 3.08
C SER A 424 15.93 -9.02 2.90
N GLU A 425 15.61 -8.34 1.79
CA GLU A 425 16.05 -6.98 1.47
C GLU A 425 14.84 -6.02 1.52
N PRO A 426 14.65 -5.26 2.62
CA PRO A 426 13.48 -4.38 2.78
C PRO A 426 13.30 -3.36 1.66
N ASP A 427 14.39 -2.77 1.16
CA ASP A 427 14.36 -1.77 0.08
C ASP A 427 13.80 -2.33 -1.23
N ILE A 428 13.95 -3.63 -1.45
CA ILE A 428 13.46 -4.34 -2.63
C ILE A 428 12.05 -4.89 -2.36
N SER A 429 11.89 -5.59 -1.24
CA SER A 429 10.63 -6.25 -0.88
C SER A 429 9.49 -5.30 -0.51
N ARG A 430 9.76 -3.99 -0.31
CA ARG A 430 8.70 -2.99 -0.12
C ARG A 430 7.72 -2.91 -1.30
N VAL A 431 8.20 -3.11 -2.54
CA VAL A 431 7.34 -3.09 -3.74
C VAL A 431 6.84 -4.50 -4.12
N PRO A 432 5.67 -4.61 -4.79
CA PRO A 432 5.20 -5.90 -5.32
C PRO A 432 6.14 -6.48 -6.39
N VAL A 433 6.05 -7.80 -6.56
CA VAL A 433 6.78 -8.55 -7.60
C VAL A 433 5.81 -9.04 -8.67
N MET A 434 6.21 -8.90 -9.93
CA MET A 434 5.59 -9.55 -11.08
C MET A 434 6.41 -10.79 -11.44
N ILE A 435 5.84 -11.98 -11.26
CA ILE A 435 6.53 -13.25 -11.51
C ILE A 435 6.39 -13.59 -12.98
N ASP A 436 7.49 -13.51 -13.72
CA ASP A 436 7.52 -13.74 -15.16
C ASP A 436 8.10 -15.13 -15.52
N SER A 437 7.29 -15.96 -16.18
CA SER A 437 7.75 -17.19 -16.82
C SER A 437 6.75 -17.71 -17.85
N SER A 438 7.28 -18.36 -18.89
CA SER A 438 6.51 -19.15 -19.84
C SER A 438 5.98 -20.48 -19.28
N LYS A 439 6.45 -20.89 -18.10
CA LYS A 439 6.13 -22.18 -17.46
C LYS A 439 5.36 -21.96 -16.15
N TRP A 440 4.13 -22.46 -16.09
CA TRP A 440 3.30 -22.40 -14.87
C TRP A 440 4.02 -22.95 -13.62
N SER A 441 4.81 -24.02 -13.76
CA SER A 441 5.55 -24.60 -12.63
C SER A 441 6.59 -23.66 -12.00
N VAL A 442 7.08 -22.66 -12.75
CA VAL A 442 8.01 -21.64 -12.25
C VAL A 442 7.22 -20.49 -11.61
N ILE A 443 6.12 -20.06 -12.24
CA ILE A 443 5.17 -19.09 -11.67
C ILE A 443 4.70 -19.55 -10.29
N GLU A 444 4.20 -20.79 -10.22
CA GLU A 444 3.69 -21.39 -8.98
C GLU A 444 4.78 -21.49 -7.90
N ALA A 445 6.02 -21.81 -8.27
CA ALA A 445 7.13 -21.78 -7.33
C ALA A 445 7.40 -20.38 -6.79
N GLY A 446 7.23 -19.34 -7.62
CA GLY A 446 7.35 -17.96 -7.18
C GLY A 446 6.22 -17.51 -6.26
N LEU A 447 4.98 -17.89 -6.57
CA LEU A 447 3.79 -17.56 -5.76
C LEU A 447 3.92 -18.08 -4.32
N ARG A 448 4.54 -19.26 -4.16
CA ARG A 448 4.83 -19.90 -2.87
C ARG A 448 5.94 -19.21 -2.06
N CYS A 449 6.64 -18.22 -2.63
CA CYS A 449 7.74 -17.51 -1.98
C CYS A 449 7.38 -16.10 -1.50
N LEU A 450 6.23 -15.55 -1.90
CA LEU A 450 5.90 -14.14 -1.72
C LEU A 450 4.76 -13.93 -0.72
N GLN A 451 5.07 -13.21 0.36
CA GLN A 451 4.09 -12.84 1.39
C GLN A 451 3.05 -11.82 0.91
N GLY A 452 3.45 -10.91 0.01
CA GLY A 452 2.57 -9.89 -0.57
C GLY A 452 1.66 -10.41 -1.69
N LYS A 453 0.71 -9.58 -2.12
CA LYS A 453 -0.09 -9.78 -3.32
C LYS A 453 0.70 -9.36 -4.54
N CYS A 454 1.11 -10.36 -5.32
CA CYS A 454 1.96 -10.25 -6.50
C CYS A 454 1.15 -10.32 -7.80
N VAL A 455 1.84 -10.19 -8.93
CA VAL A 455 1.26 -10.32 -10.27
C VAL A 455 1.84 -11.53 -10.97
N VAL A 456 1.00 -12.36 -11.59
CA VAL A 456 1.42 -13.45 -12.47
C VAL A 456 1.61 -12.92 -13.88
N ASN A 457 2.81 -13.07 -14.44
CA ASN A 457 3.14 -12.72 -15.83
C ASN A 457 3.62 -14.00 -16.57
N SER A 458 2.84 -14.61 -17.43
CA SER A 458 1.46 -14.32 -17.79
C SER A 458 0.72 -15.63 -18.05
N ILE A 459 -0.60 -15.53 -18.16
CA ILE A 459 -1.47 -16.63 -18.61
C ILE A 459 -2.12 -16.25 -19.94
N SER A 460 -2.59 -17.23 -20.71
CA SER A 460 -3.20 -17.03 -22.02
C SER A 460 -4.07 -18.23 -22.42
N MET A 461 -4.85 -18.10 -23.51
CA MET A 461 -5.71 -19.16 -24.03
C MET A 461 -5.01 -20.03 -25.08
N LYS A 462 -3.68 -19.92 -25.24
CA LYS A 462 -2.90 -20.68 -26.26
C LYS A 462 -3.04 -22.22 -26.14
N GLU A 463 -3.27 -22.72 -24.92
CA GLU A 463 -3.46 -24.14 -24.61
C GLU A 463 -4.94 -24.51 -24.43
N GLY A 464 -5.85 -23.59 -24.78
CA GLY A 464 -7.30 -23.73 -24.64
C GLY A 464 -7.85 -23.14 -23.33
N GLU A 465 -9.18 -23.02 -23.27
CA GLU A 465 -9.90 -22.42 -22.12
C GLU A 465 -9.73 -23.19 -20.81
N GLU A 466 -9.70 -24.52 -20.85
CA GLU A 466 -9.61 -25.34 -19.62
C GLU A 466 -8.33 -25.05 -18.84
N GLU A 467 -7.19 -25.01 -19.54
CA GLU A 467 -5.90 -24.73 -18.91
C GLU A 467 -5.80 -23.27 -18.45
N PHE A 468 -6.33 -22.32 -19.24
CA PHE A 468 -6.43 -20.91 -18.85
C PHE A 468 -7.22 -20.73 -17.54
N LEU A 469 -8.41 -21.33 -17.44
CA LEU A 469 -9.26 -21.29 -16.25
C LEU A 469 -8.61 -21.99 -15.06
N ARG A 470 -7.90 -23.11 -15.28
CA ARG A 470 -7.16 -23.81 -14.22
C ARG A 470 -6.06 -22.92 -13.63
N GLN A 471 -5.27 -22.26 -14.49
CA GLN A 471 -4.21 -21.35 -14.06
C GLN A 471 -4.78 -20.10 -13.35
N ALA A 472 -5.86 -19.52 -13.88
CA ALA A 472 -6.55 -18.39 -13.25
C ALA A 472 -7.13 -18.75 -11.87
N ALA A 473 -7.78 -19.91 -11.73
CA ALA A 473 -8.32 -20.38 -10.45
C ALA A 473 -7.20 -20.58 -9.40
N LEU A 474 -6.05 -21.12 -9.81
CA LEU A 474 -4.89 -21.23 -8.92
C LEU A 474 -4.33 -19.85 -8.55
N ALA A 475 -4.20 -18.92 -9.49
CA ALA A 475 -3.75 -17.56 -9.20
C ALA A 475 -4.70 -16.86 -8.20
N GLN A 476 -6.01 -17.04 -8.35
CA GLN A 476 -7.03 -16.55 -7.40
C GLN A 476 -6.84 -17.17 -6.01
N ARG A 477 -6.61 -18.48 -5.94
CA ARG A 477 -6.36 -19.19 -4.66
C ARG A 477 -5.08 -18.73 -3.96
N TYR A 478 -4.04 -18.39 -4.72
CA TYR A 478 -2.81 -17.78 -4.18
C TYR A 478 -2.96 -16.28 -3.85
N GLY A 479 -4.07 -15.66 -4.24
CA GLY A 479 -4.33 -14.23 -4.04
C GLY A 479 -3.48 -13.32 -4.92
N ALA A 480 -3.22 -13.70 -6.17
CA ALA A 480 -2.42 -12.93 -7.12
C ALA A 480 -3.29 -12.26 -8.20
N ALA A 481 -2.87 -11.08 -8.65
CA ALA A 481 -3.35 -10.50 -9.89
C ALA A 481 -2.74 -11.22 -11.10
N ILE A 482 -3.34 -11.09 -12.28
CA ILE A 482 -2.93 -11.82 -13.49
C ILE A 482 -2.72 -10.89 -14.68
N VAL A 483 -1.62 -11.08 -15.39
CA VAL A 483 -1.44 -10.58 -16.75
C VAL A 483 -1.99 -11.62 -17.72
N VAL A 484 -2.97 -11.21 -18.53
CA VAL A 484 -3.58 -12.02 -19.58
C VAL A 484 -3.09 -11.51 -20.93
N MET A 485 -2.26 -12.32 -21.61
CA MET A 485 -1.80 -11.96 -22.95
C MET A 485 -2.89 -12.19 -23.99
N ALA A 486 -2.95 -11.32 -25.00
CA ALA A 486 -3.81 -11.47 -26.17
C ALA A 486 -3.28 -12.57 -27.12
N PHE A 487 -3.26 -13.81 -26.63
CA PHE A 487 -2.80 -15.02 -27.31
C PHE A 487 -3.80 -16.14 -27.04
N ASP A 488 -4.40 -16.69 -28.09
CA ASP A 488 -5.30 -17.83 -28.02
C ASP A 488 -4.86 -18.99 -28.94
N GLU A 489 -5.75 -19.95 -29.18
CA GLU A 489 -5.46 -21.17 -29.94
C GLU A 489 -5.01 -20.90 -31.40
N ASP A 490 -5.39 -19.74 -31.95
CA ASP A 490 -5.06 -19.33 -33.33
C ASP A 490 -3.76 -18.52 -33.44
N GLY A 491 -3.15 -18.14 -32.31
CA GLY A 491 -1.89 -17.39 -32.29
C GLY A 491 -1.96 -16.07 -31.51
N GLN A 492 -0.93 -15.25 -31.67
CA GLN A 492 -0.88 -13.92 -31.08
C GLN A 492 -1.72 -12.93 -31.89
N ALA A 493 -2.46 -12.05 -31.21
CA ALA A 493 -3.24 -11.02 -31.85
C ALA A 493 -2.39 -9.83 -32.32
N ASP A 494 -2.46 -9.51 -33.62
CA ASP A 494 -1.70 -8.46 -34.29
C ASP A 494 -2.55 -7.25 -34.73
N THR A 495 -3.84 -7.44 -35.01
CA THR A 495 -4.80 -6.37 -35.34
C THR A 495 -5.57 -5.85 -34.13
N VAL A 496 -6.12 -4.63 -34.22
CA VAL A 496 -6.94 -4.01 -33.15
C VAL A 496 -8.11 -4.90 -32.74
N GLU A 497 -8.88 -5.36 -33.73
CA GLU A 497 -10.07 -6.18 -33.53
C GLU A 497 -9.72 -7.50 -32.85
N ARG A 498 -8.64 -8.15 -33.31
CA ARG A 498 -8.23 -9.43 -32.74
C ARG A 498 -7.71 -9.29 -31.32
N LYS A 499 -6.93 -8.23 -31.03
CA LYS A 499 -6.45 -7.94 -29.67
C LYS A 499 -7.63 -7.76 -28.71
N PHE A 500 -8.62 -6.96 -29.10
CA PHE A 500 -9.80 -6.72 -28.27
C PHE A 500 -10.68 -7.97 -28.11
N GLU A 501 -10.91 -8.73 -29.18
CA GLU A 501 -11.72 -9.97 -29.16
C GLU A 501 -11.18 -10.98 -28.13
N ILE A 502 -9.86 -11.23 -28.14
CA ILE A 502 -9.22 -12.17 -27.20
C ILE A 502 -9.35 -11.66 -25.76
N CYS A 503 -9.08 -10.38 -25.52
CA CYS A 503 -9.22 -9.78 -24.19
C CYS A 503 -10.66 -9.84 -23.68
N GLN A 504 -11.65 -9.54 -24.54
CA GLN A 504 -13.06 -9.64 -24.19
C GLN A 504 -13.46 -11.07 -23.85
N ARG A 505 -13.08 -12.06 -24.67
CA ARG A 505 -13.34 -13.49 -24.40
C ARG A 505 -12.74 -13.91 -23.06
N ALA A 506 -11.48 -13.56 -22.80
CA ALA A 506 -10.83 -13.88 -21.53
C ALA A 506 -11.53 -13.21 -20.32
N TYR A 507 -11.92 -11.93 -20.46
CA TYR A 507 -12.68 -11.21 -19.43
C TYR A 507 -14.00 -11.93 -19.11
N GLU A 508 -14.79 -12.27 -20.13
CA GLU A 508 -16.06 -12.97 -19.95
C GLU A 508 -15.88 -14.33 -19.28
N LEU A 509 -14.87 -15.10 -19.68
CA LEU A 509 -14.54 -16.39 -19.05
C LEU A 509 -14.20 -16.22 -17.56
N LEU A 510 -13.29 -15.30 -17.24
CA LEU A 510 -12.85 -15.05 -15.86
C LEU A 510 -14.01 -14.60 -14.97
N ARG A 511 -14.85 -13.68 -15.46
CA ARG A 511 -15.99 -13.14 -14.70
C ARG A 511 -17.10 -14.17 -14.54
N HIS A 512 -17.46 -14.92 -15.58
CA HIS A 512 -18.59 -15.84 -15.53
C HIS A 512 -18.26 -17.20 -14.92
N LYS A 513 -17.02 -17.70 -15.04
CA LYS A 513 -16.64 -19.04 -14.56
C LYS A 513 -16.00 -19.02 -13.18
N LEU A 514 -15.25 -17.97 -12.84
CA LEU A 514 -14.49 -17.88 -11.58
C LEU A 514 -14.91 -16.70 -10.69
N ASN A 515 -15.82 -15.84 -11.16
CA ASN A 515 -16.13 -14.57 -10.50
C ASN A 515 -14.86 -13.76 -10.15
N PHE A 516 -13.85 -13.82 -11.03
CA PHE A 516 -12.54 -13.23 -10.79
C PHE A 516 -12.64 -11.70 -10.67
N ASP A 517 -12.03 -11.08 -9.67
CA ASP A 517 -12.09 -9.62 -9.46
C ASP A 517 -11.55 -8.88 -10.70
N PRO A 518 -12.34 -8.05 -11.40
CA PRO A 518 -11.89 -7.38 -12.62
C PRO A 518 -10.72 -6.44 -12.35
N SER A 519 -10.60 -5.90 -11.14
CA SER A 519 -9.47 -5.05 -10.74
C SER A 519 -8.16 -5.83 -10.60
N ASP A 520 -8.18 -7.16 -10.63
CA ASP A 520 -7.00 -8.01 -10.63
C ASP A 520 -6.63 -8.55 -12.03
N ILE A 521 -7.34 -8.10 -13.08
CA ILE A 521 -7.10 -8.48 -14.47
C ILE A 521 -6.30 -7.38 -15.17
N ILE A 522 -5.10 -7.71 -15.63
CA ILE A 522 -4.24 -6.84 -16.42
C ILE A 522 -4.12 -7.45 -17.82
N PHE A 523 -4.60 -6.76 -18.85
CA PHE A 523 -4.42 -7.22 -20.23
C PHE A 523 -3.08 -6.78 -20.80
N ASP A 524 -2.39 -7.69 -21.48
CA ASP A 524 -1.29 -7.37 -22.40
C ASP A 524 -1.76 -7.63 -23.84
N PRO A 525 -2.15 -6.57 -24.58
CA PRO A 525 -2.52 -6.68 -25.99
C PRO A 525 -1.38 -7.08 -26.93
N ASN A 526 -0.19 -7.42 -26.42
CA ASN A 526 1.08 -7.64 -27.13
C ASN A 526 1.63 -6.39 -27.81
N ILE A 527 2.73 -5.86 -27.28
CA ILE A 527 3.56 -4.85 -27.95
C ILE A 527 4.52 -5.55 -28.92
N PHE A 528 4.42 -5.24 -30.21
CA PHE A 528 5.32 -5.74 -31.24
C PHE A 528 6.29 -4.69 -31.75
N ALA A 529 7.36 -5.15 -32.40
CA ALA A 529 8.37 -4.28 -32.98
C ALA A 529 7.84 -3.53 -34.20
N ILE A 530 8.06 -2.22 -34.24
CA ILE A 530 7.75 -1.36 -35.39
C ILE A 530 8.99 -1.16 -36.27
N ALA A 531 8.80 -0.55 -37.43
CA ALA A 531 9.87 -0.19 -38.37
C ALA A 531 10.82 -1.37 -38.70
N THR A 532 10.24 -2.55 -38.92
CA THR A 532 10.99 -3.78 -39.22
C THR A 532 11.38 -3.92 -40.69
N GLY A 533 10.84 -3.05 -41.55
CA GLY A 533 10.97 -3.14 -43.01
C GLY A 533 9.98 -4.11 -43.67
N ILE A 534 8.96 -4.57 -42.93
CA ILE A 534 7.86 -5.42 -43.40
C ILE A 534 6.57 -4.60 -43.28
N ASP A 535 5.86 -4.41 -44.40
CA ASP A 535 4.70 -3.51 -44.47
C ASP A 535 3.59 -3.91 -43.50
N GLU A 536 3.37 -5.21 -43.31
CA GLU A 536 2.37 -5.76 -42.39
C GLU A 536 2.62 -5.38 -40.92
N HIS A 537 3.85 -4.98 -40.56
CA HIS A 537 4.21 -4.61 -39.19
C HIS A 537 4.07 -3.10 -38.91
N ASN A 538 3.79 -2.28 -39.94
CA ASN A 538 3.71 -0.83 -39.79
C ASN A 538 2.59 -0.40 -38.83
N GLU A 539 1.47 -1.13 -38.80
CA GLU A 539 0.31 -0.79 -37.99
C GLU A 539 0.41 -1.28 -36.53
N TYR A 540 1.46 -2.00 -36.14
CA TYR A 540 1.54 -2.60 -34.80
C TYR A 540 1.52 -1.59 -33.64
N GLY A 541 2.14 -0.42 -33.82
CA GLY A 541 2.14 0.65 -32.81
C GLY A 541 0.74 1.18 -32.53
N VAL A 542 0.07 1.66 -33.59
CA VAL A 542 -1.32 2.15 -33.51
C VAL A 542 -2.28 1.04 -33.07
N ALA A 543 -2.06 -0.20 -33.50
CA ALA A 543 -2.94 -1.32 -33.14
C ALA A 543 -2.98 -1.56 -31.62
N PHE A 544 -1.84 -1.44 -30.94
CA PHE A 544 -1.79 -1.55 -29.47
C PHE A 544 -2.51 -0.38 -28.78
N ILE A 545 -2.28 0.85 -29.24
CA ILE A 545 -2.88 2.06 -28.65
C ILE A 545 -4.41 2.02 -28.79
N GLU A 546 -4.92 1.69 -29.98
CA GLU A 546 -6.37 1.59 -30.22
C GLU A 546 -7.01 0.41 -29.46
N ALA A 547 -6.32 -0.74 -29.37
CA ALA A 547 -6.79 -1.86 -28.57
C ALA A 547 -6.86 -1.51 -27.07
N THR A 548 -5.87 -0.77 -26.56
CA THR A 548 -5.84 -0.25 -25.19
C THR A 548 -7.08 0.61 -24.91
N ARG A 549 -7.41 1.54 -25.81
CA ARG A 549 -8.60 2.38 -25.70
C ARG A 549 -9.88 1.55 -25.67
N LYS A 550 -10.02 0.59 -26.61
CA LYS A 550 -11.18 -0.31 -26.64
C LYS A 550 -11.31 -1.14 -25.36
N ILE A 551 -10.21 -1.68 -24.82
CA ILE A 551 -10.21 -2.44 -23.57
C ILE A 551 -10.71 -1.57 -22.41
N ARG A 552 -10.15 -0.37 -22.24
CA ARG A 552 -10.51 0.53 -21.14
C ARG A 552 -11.95 1.04 -21.24
N GLU A 553 -12.48 1.24 -22.45
CA GLU A 553 -13.86 1.66 -22.65
C GLU A 553 -14.89 0.54 -22.41
N ASN A 554 -14.54 -0.72 -22.67
CA ASN A 554 -15.51 -1.82 -22.72
C ASN A 554 -15.37 -2.87 -21.61
N LEU A 555 -14.20 -2.97 -20.97
CA LEU A 555 -13.90 -3.98 -19.94
C LEU A 555 -13.65 -3.30 -18.59
N PRO A 556 -14.71 -2.93 -17.84
CA PRO A 556 -14.57 -2.11 -16.64
C PRO A 556 -13.77 -2.82 -15.55
N GLY A 557 -12.93 -2.06 -14.85
CA GLY A 557 -12.04 -2.53 -13.79
C GLY A 557 -10.72 -3.13 -14.28
N ALA A 558 -10.65 -3.62 -15.53
CA ALA A 558 -9.42 -4.22 -16.07
C ALA A 558 -8.36 -3.16 -16.40
N LEU A 559 -7.09 -3.50 -16.17
CA LEU A 559 -5.94 -2.66 -16.46
C LEU A 559 -5.28 -3.08 -17.77
N VAL A 560 -4.40 -2.23 -18.31
CA VAL A 560 -3.59 -2.56 -19.49
C VAL A 560 -2.11 -2.38 -19.20
N SER A 561 -1.32 -3.37 -19.62
CA SER A 561 0.14 -3.41 -19.54
C SER A 561 0.76 -3.82 -20.88
N GLY A 562 2.09 -3.83 -20.94
CA GLY A 562 2.86 -4.37 -22.05
C GLY A 562 4.36 -4.23 -21.87
N GLY A 563 5.12 -5.10 -22.54
CA GLY A 563 6.57 -5.02 -22.66
C GLY A 563 7.02 -3.88 -23.58
N VAL A 564 7.23 -2.69 -23.03
CA VAL A 564 7.51 -1.47 -23.82
C VAL A 564 8.81 -1.60 -24.61
N SER A 565 9.81 -2.28 -24.05
CA SER A 565 11.08 -2.54 -24.75
C SER A 565 10.95 -3.27 -26.08
N ASN A 566 9.82 -3.97 -26.33
CA ASN A 566 9.58 -4.70 -27.57
C ASN A 566 9.30 -3.78 -28.76
N VAL A 567 8.71 -2.59 -28.55
CA VAL A 567 8.35 -1.68 -29.65
C VAL A 567 9.57 -1.25 -30.46
N SER A 568 10.72 -1.09 -29.79
CA SER A 568 11.96 -0.57 -30.38
C SER A 568 13.00 -1.65 -30.70
N PHE A 569 12.57 -2.92 -30.77
CA PHE A 569 13.48 -4.06 -30.96
C PHE A 569 14.31 -3.97 -32.26
N SER A 570 13.75 -3.38 -33.32
CA SER A 570 14.42 -3.16 -34.62
C SER A 570 15.68 -2.29 -34.52
N PHE A 571 15.80 -1.49 -33.45
CA PHE A 571 16.89 -0.51 -33.26
C PHE A 571 17.89 -0.91 -32.17
N ARG A 572 18.01 -2.21 -31.86
CA ARG A 572 18.99 -2.73 -30.89
C ARG A 572 20.41 -2.20 -31.18
N GLY A 573 21.04 -1.61 -30.17
CA GLY A 573 22.36 -0.98 -30.27
C GLY A 573 22.33 0.54 -30.48
N ASN A 574 21.16 1.14 -30.77
CA ASN A 574 20.97 2.58 -30.82
C ASN A 574 20.04 3.03 -29.68
N ASN A 575 20.62 3.26 -28.49
CA ASN A 575 19.82 3.57 -27.30
C ASN A 575 19.03 4.87 -27.44
N LEU A 576 19.62 5.91 -28.04
CA LEU A 576 18.95 7.21 -28.19
C LEU A 576 17.64 7.10 -28.98
N VAL A 577 17.65 6.38 -30.11
CA VAL A 577 16.43 6.14 -30.89
C VAL A 577 15.45 5.25 -30.12
N ARG A 578 15.93 4.23 -29.40
CA ARG A 578 15.05 3.35 -28.61
C ARG A 578 14.33 4.11 -27.50
N GLU A 579 15.05 4.94 -26.76
CA GLU A 579 14.51 5.77 -25.68
C GLU A 579 13.49 6.78 -26.23
N ALA A 580 13.76 7.38 -27.40
CA ALA A 580 12.78 8.24 -28.08
C ALA A 580 11.49 7.49 -28.46
N ILE A 581 11.61 6.28 -29.04
CA ILE A 581 10.44 5.44 -29.36
C ILE A 581 9.66 5.10 -28.08
N HIS A 582 10.35 4.74 -27.00
CA HIS A 582 9.71 4.41 -25.72
C HIS A 582 8.90 5.59 -25.17
N SER A 583 9.48 6.78 -25.13
CA SER A 583 8.82 7.97 -24.58
C SER A 583 7.59 8.39 -25.40
N VAL A 584 7.70 8.42 -26.74
CA VAL A 584 6.56 8.78 -27.62
C VAL A 584 5.47 7.72 -27.56
N PHE A 585 5.83 6.44 -27.59
CA PHE A 585 4.86 5.34 -27.48
C PHE A 585 4.11 5.37 -26.15
N LEU A 586 4.83 5.51 -25.03
CA LEU A 586 4.23 5.55 -23.70
C LEU A 586 3.27 6.71 -23.53
N TYR A 587 3.63 7.90 -23.99
CA TYR A 587 2.76 9.08 -23.90
C TYR A 587 1.38 8.82 -24.53
N HIS A 588 1.35 8.32 -25.76
CA HIS A 588 0.09 8.02 -26.44
C HIS A 588 -0.63 6.78 -25.90
N ALA A 589 0.11 5.77 -25.45
CA ALA A 589 -0.50 4.60 -24.82
C ALA A 589 -1.17 4.95 -23.48
N ILE A 590 -0.54 5.81 -22.67
CA ILE A 590 -1.10 6.32 -21.40
C ILE A 590 -2.33 7.18 -21.68
N GLU A 591 -2.26 8.07 -22.67
CA GLU A 591 -3.43 8.86 -23.12
C GLU A 591 -4.60 7.95 -23.55
N ALA A 592 -4.32 6.80 -24.17
CA ALA A 592 -5.31 5.79 -24.51
C ALA A 592 -5.80 4.94 -23.32
N GLY A 593 -5.18 5.08 -22.14
CA GLY A 593 -5.58 4.41 -20.89
C GLY A 593 -4.67 3.27 -20.43
N MET A 594 -3.44 3.15 -20.94
CA MET A 594 -2.44 2.20 -20.44
C MET A 594 -2.08 2.54 -18.99
N SER A 595 -2.29 1.59 -18.08
CA SER A 595 -2.19 1.83 -16.63
C SER A 595 -0.80 1.55 -16.07
N MET A 596 -0.08 0.62 -16.69
CA MET A 596 1.27 0.21 -16.28
C MET A 596 2.07 -0.31 -17.47
N GLY A 597 3.38 -0.47 -17.32
CA GLY A 597 4.20 -1.09 -18.37
C GLY A 597 5.53 -1.62 -17.87
N ILE A 598 6.01 -2.68 -18.54
CA ILE A 598 7.32 -3.29 -18.27
C ILE A 598 8.37 -2.47 -19.02
N VAL A 599 9.14 -1.71 -18.26
CA VAL A 599 10.05 -0.65 -18.74
C VAL A 599 11.38 -0.70 -18.02
N ASN A 600 12.41 -0.14 -18.67
CA ASN A 600 13.60 0.29 -17.96
C ASN A 600 13.37 1.68 -17.35
N ALA A 601 12.88 1.72 -16.10
CA ALA A 601 12.52 2.95 -15.38
C ALA A 601 13.61 4.04 -15.47
N GLY A 602 14.89 3.65 -15.43
CA GLY A 602 16.02 4.59 -15.47
C GLY A 602 16.37 5.18 -16.85
N GLN A 603 15.79 4.70 -17.96
CA GLN A 603 16.17 5.07 -19.33
C GLN A 603 15.07 5.78 -20.15
N LEU A 604 14.00 6.24 -19.52
CA LEU A 604 12.99 7.03 -20.23
C LEU A 604 13.55 8.43 -20.55
N ALA A 605 13.42 8.88 -21.80
CA ALA A 605 13.79 10.22 -22.23
C ALA A 605 12.67 11.23 -21.92
N VAL A 606 13.03 12.49 -21.65
CA VAL A 606 12.04 13.57 -21.49
C VAL A 606 11.57 14.01 -22.87
N MET A 607 10.25 14.00 -23.10
CA MET A 607 9.70 14.20 -24.44
C MET A 607 10.05 15.57 -25.04
N GLU A 608 10.01 16.64 -24.25
CA GLU A 608 10.27 18.01 -24.71
C GLU A 608 11.71 18.22 -25.21
N GLU A 609 12.64 17.38 -24.78
CA GLU A 609 14.05 17.49 -25.13
C GLU A 609 14.45 16.63 -26.33
N LEU A 610 13.50 15.86 -26.89
CA LEU A 610 13.73 15.10 -28.11
C LEU A 610 13.92 16.05 -29.30
N PRO A 611 14.94 15.83 -30.16
CA PRO A 611 15.04 16.57 -31.41
C PRO A 611 13.74 16.47 -32.21
N ALA A 612 13.23 17.60 -32.69
CA ALA A 612 11.92 17.66 -33.35
C ALA A 612 11.81 16.70 -34.55
N ASP A 613 12.89 16.53 -35.33
CA ASP A 613 12.92 15.60 -36.45
C ASP A 613 12.85 14.13 -36.01
N LEU A 614 13.46 13.78 -34.86
CA LEU A 614 13.36 12.45 -34.27
C LEU A 614 11.99 12.19 -33.64
N HIS A 615 11.44 13.17 -32.93
CA HIS A 615 10.08 13.09 -32.37
C HIS A 615 9.04 12.84 -33.47
N ASP A 616 9.09 13.62 -34.56
CA ASP A 616 8.12 13.52 -35.65
C ASP A 616 8.25 12.21 -36.41
N ALA A 617 9.47 11.78 -36.73
CA ALA A 617 9.71 10.50 -37.42
C ALA A 617 9.26 9.29 -36.58
N VAL A 618 9.50 9.33 -35.26
CA VAL A 618 9.03 8.29 -34.33
C VAL A 618 7.51 8.29 -34.26
N SER A 619 6.88 9.46 -34.15
CA SER A 619 5.42 9.60 -34.11
C SER A 619 4.78 9.07 -35.39
N ASP A 620 5.33 9.41 -36.55
CA ASP A 620 4.83 8.96 -37.85
C ASP A 620 4.97 7.43 -38.00
N ALA A 621 6.04 6.82 -37.48
CA ALA A 621 6.23 5.38 -37.48
C ALA A 621 5.31 4.63 -36.51
N ILE A 622 5.03 5.19 -35.32
CA ILE A 622 4.09 4.59 -34.35
C ILE A 622 2.67 4.59 -34.90
N PHE A 623 2.25 5.68 -35.54
CA PHE A 623 0.88 5.84 -36.04
C PHE A 623 0.68 5.43 -37.49
N ALA A 624 1.72 4.93 -38.17
CA ALA A 624 1.71 4.61 -39.60
C ALA A 624 1.11 5.75 -40.46
N ARG A 625 1.48 7.01 -40.17
CA ARG A 625 0.88 8.21 -40.81
C ARG A 625 1.23 8.36 -42.30
N SER A 626 2.30 7.71 -42.75
CA SER A 626 2.68 7.66 -44.16
C SER A 626 3.34 6.34 -44.52
N ASP A 627 3.22 5.94 -45.79
CA ASP A 627 3.84 4.71 -46.32
C ASP A 627 5.38 4.71 -46.17
N ASN A 628 6.00 5.89 -46.07
CA ASN A 628 7.46 6.04 -45.96
C ASN A 628 7.96 6.23 -44.51
N ALA A 629 7.08 6.20 -43.50
CA ALA A 629 7.44 6.52 -42.11
C ALA A 629 8.52 5.58 -41.55
N THR A 630 8.41 4.29 -41.86
CA THR A 630 9.41 3.27 -41.49
C THR A 630 10.78 3.57 -42.09
N ASP A 631 10.83 3.85 -43.39
CA ASP A 631 12.09 4.15 -44.09
C ASP A 631 12.73 5.44 -43.56
N GLN A 632 11.92 6.47 -43.31
CA GLN A 632 12.40 7.74 -42.73
C GLN A 632 13.00 7.56 -41.34
N LEU A 633 12.36 6.77 -40.47
CA LEU A 633 12.89 6.48 -39.15
C LEU A 633 14.18 5.67 -39.22
N ILE A 634 14.29 4.69 -40.11
CA ILE A 634 15.52 3.90 -40.31
C ILE A 634 16.66 4.78 -40.81
N GLU A 635 16.42 5.63 -41.81
CA GLU A 635 17.41 6.57 -42.34
C GLU A 635 17.87 7.59 -41.27
N LEU A 636 16.93 8.10 -40.47
CA LEU A 636 17.24 8.98 -39.36
C LEU A 636 18.03 8.26 -38.27
N ALA A 637 17.68 7.01 -37.95
CA ALA A 637 18.38 6.22 -36.95
C ALA A 637 19.85 5.97 -37.31
N GLU A 638 20.19 5.83 -38.60
CA GLU A 638 21.60 5.74 -39.05
C GLU A 638 22.39 7.01 -38.75
N ARG A 639 21.76 8.20 -38.80
CA ARG A 639 22.41 9.46 -38.42
C ARG A 639 22.78 9.48 -36.93
N TYR A 640 21.93 8.89 -36.08
CA TYR A 640 22.15 8.78 -34.64
C TYR A 640 23.02 7.57 -34.22
N LYS A 641 23.34 6.66 -35.14
CA LYS A 641 24.13 5.44 -34.87
C LYS A 641 25.61 5.73 -34.59
N GLY A 642 26.11 6.91 -34.99
CA GLY A 642 27.51 7.33 -34.90
C GLY A 642 27.91 8.08 -33.62
N GLU A 643 26.95 8.61 -32.86
CA GLU A 643 27.25 9.34 -31.60
C GLU A 643 27.49 8.40 -30.41
N GLY A 644 27.12 7.11 -30.54
CA GLY A 644 27.28 6.09 -29.50
C GLY A 644 28.67 5.45 -29.36
N GLN A 645 29.68 5.86 -30.13
CA GLN A 645 31.06 5.33 -30.03
C GLN A 645 32.14 6.35 -29.65
N SER A 646 31.77 7.58 -29.28
CA SER A 646 32.63 8.36 -28.40
C SER A 646 32.35 7.97 -26.96
N VAL A 647 33.33 7.33 -26.32
CA VAL A 647 33.58 7.42 -24.87
C VAL A 647 33.04 8.75 -24.36
N GLU A 648 32.10 8.72 -23.41
CA GLU A 648 31.72 9.83 -22.52
C GLU A 648 32.28 11.20 -22.92
N LYS A 649 31.90 11.72 -24.09
CA LYS A 649 31.90 13.15 -24.25
C LYS A 649 30.56 13.54 -23.69
N LYS A 650 30.55 13.78 -22.37
CA LYS A 650 29.55 14.66 -21.77
C LYS A 650 29.36 15.79 -22.76
N ASP A 651 28.17 15.90 -23.32
CA ASP A 651 27.79 17.13 -23.99
C ASP A 651 27.76 18.20 -22.89
N ASP A 652 28.92 18.75 -22.56
CA ASP A 652 29.12 19.77 -21.53
C ASP A 652 28.70 21.14 -22.06
N GLY A 653 27.98 21.24 -23.19
CA GLY A 653 27.45 22.51 -23.70
C GLY A 653 26.59 23.24 -22.66
N TRP A 654 25.84 22.49 -21.83
CA TRP A 654 25.11 23.06 -20.70
C TRP A 654 26.02 23.62 -19.60
N ARG A 655 27.29 23.19 -19.50
CA ARG A 655 28.26 23.74 -18.54
C ARG A 655 28.67 25.17 -18.85
N GLU A 656 28.49 25.60 -20.10
CA GLU A 656 28.72 26.98 -20.55
C GLU A 656 27.55 27.92 -20.19
N LEU A 657 26.41 27.38 -19.74
CA LEU A 657 25.25 28.16 -19.30
C LEU A 657 25.52 28.88 -17.96
N PRO A 658 24.78 29.97 -17.66
CA PRO A 658 24.78 30.60 -16.34
C PRO A 658 24.45 29.59 -15.23
N VAL A 659 25.05 29.77 -14.04
CA VAL A 659 24.92 28.81 -12.93
C VAL A 659 23.46 28.49 -12.55
N SER A 660 22.53 29.44 -12.69
CA SER A 660 21.09 29.21 -12.48
C SER A 660 20.51 28.19 -13.46
N GLU A 661 20.81 28.36 -14.76
CA GLU A 661 20.36 27.44 -15.80
C GLU A 661 21.05 26.08 -15.71
N ARG A 662 22.29 26.02 -15.19
CA ARG A 662 22.98 24.76 -14.90
C ARG A 662 22.31 23.99 -13.76
N LEU A 663 21.91 24.68 -12.70
CA LEU A 663 21.18 24.08 -11.57
C LEU A 663 19.81 23.55 -12.02
N GLU A 664 19.08 24.33 -12.82
CA GLU A 664 17.82 23.91 -13.44
C GLU A 664 18.02 22.67 -14.33
N HIS A 665 19.00 22.71 -15.24
CA HIS A 665 19.31 21.58 -16.13
C HIS A 665 19.70 20.32 -15.35
N ALA A 666 20.52 20.45 -14.31
CA ALA A 666 20.92 19.34 -13.46
C ALA A 666 19.73 18.70 -12.73
N LEU A 667 18.76 19.51 -12.28
CA LEU A 667 17.53 19.03 -11.66
C LEU A 667 16.63 18.32 -12.68
N VAL A 668 16.33 18.94 -13.83
CA VAL A 668 15.47 18.36 -14.88
C VAL A 668 16.03 17.03 -15.41
N LYS A 669 17.36 16.95 -15.61
CA LYS A 669 18.03 15.74 -16.11
C LYS A 669 18.36 14.71 -15.02
N GLY A 670 18.24 15.07 -13.74
CA GLY A 670 18.66 14.21 -12.64
C GLY A 670 20.18 13.97 -12.59
N ILE A 671 20.99 14.97 -12.99
CA ILE A 671 22.45 14.92 -13.00
C ILE A 671 22.99 15.35 -11.63
N ASP A 672 23.60 14.43 -10.90
CA ASP A 672 24.20 14.71 -9.58
C ASP A 672 25.68 15.11 -9.67
N ALA A 673 26.27 15.02 -10.87
CA ALA A 673 27.64 15.41 -11.13
C ALA A 673 27.75 16.95 -11.16
N HIS A 674 28.73 17.50 -10.45
CA HIS A 674 29.01 18.94 -10.34
C HIS A 674 28.00 19.78 -9.52
N ILE A 675 26.90 19.18 -9.03
CA ILE A 675 25.87 19.91 -8.30
C ILE A 675 26.42 20.69 -7.10
N GLU A 676 27.34 20.10 -6.33
CA GLU A 676 27.98 20.77 -5.17
C GLU A 676 28.78 22.02 -5.59
N ASN A 677 29.47 21.97 -6.73
CA ASN A 677 30.23 23.11 -7.24
C ASN A 677 29.32 24.23 -7.74
N ASP A 678 28.23 23.89 -8.43
CA ASP A 678 27.26 24.87 -8.92
C ASP A 678 26.49 25.52 -7.76
N VAL A 679 26.14 24.72 -6.76
CA VAL A 679 25.50 25.19 -5.53
C VAL A 679 26.44 26.12 -4.75
N GLU A 680 27.73 25.81 -4.64
CA GLU A 680 28.72 26.69 -4.01
C GLU A 680 28.92 28.00 -4.78
N GLU A 681 29.01 27.94 -6.11
CA GLU A 681 29.11 29.14 -6.95
C GLU A 681 27.88 30.05 -6.77
N MET A 682 26.68 29.46 -6.71
CA MET A 682 25.46 30.20 -6.44
C MET A 682 25.42 30.75 -5.00
N ARG A 683 25.82 29.95 -4.00
CA ARG A 683 25.88 30.35 -2.58
C ARG A 683 26.78 31.56 -2.37
N LEU A 684 27.91 31.64 -3.08
CA LEU A 684 28.82 32.78 -3.04
C LEU A 684 28.27 34.04 -3.73
N SER A 685 27.31 33.86 -4.65
CA SER A 685 26.68 34.96 -5.39
C SER A 685 25.47 35.58 -4.67
N LEU A 686 24.88 34.86 -3.71
CA LEU A 686 23.71 35.27 -2.93
C LEU A 686 24.08 35.66 -1.49
N SER A 687 23.20 36.41 -0.83
CA SER A 687 23.43 36.93 0.52
C SER A 687 23.28 35.88 1.61
N LYS A 688 22.40 34.90 1.40
CA LYS A 688 22.11 33.82 2.35
C LYS A 688 22.11 32.47 1.64
N PRO A 689 22.69 31.42 2.23
CA PRO A 689 22.62 30.06 1.65
C PRO A 689 21.19 29.58 1.36
N LEU A 690 20.21 30.04 2.16
CA LEU A 690 18.80 29.73 1.97
C LEU A 690 18.23 30.21 0.62
N GLU A 691 18.72 31.34 0.10
CA GLU A 691 18.24 31.93 -1.16
C GLU A 691 18.59 31.04 -2.37
N VAL A 692 19.60 30.18 -2.26
CA VAL A 692 19.95 29.17 -3.29
C VAL A 692 18.84 28.12 -3.39
N ILE A 693 18.26 27.74 -2.25
CA ILE A 693 17.17 26.76 -2.17
C ILE A 693 15.88 27.39 -2.69
N GLU A 694 15.49 28.54 -2.12
CA GLU A 694 14.21 29.20 -2.43
C GLU A 694 14.14 29.77 -3.85
N GLY A 695 15.28 30.03 -4.51
CA GLY A 695 15.35 30.49 -5.89
C GLY A 695 15.65 29.36 -6.88
N PRO A 696 16.89 29.27 -7.40
CA PRO A 696 17.22 28.46 -8.58
C PRO A 696 16.94 26.96 -8.42
N LEU A 697 17.07 26.41 -7.21
CA LEU A 697 16.75 25.00 -6.97
C LEU A 697 15.24 24.74 -6.98
N MET A 698 14.43 25.62 -6.40
CA MET A 698 12.97 25.52 -6.45
C MET A 698 12.42 25.81 -7.85
N ASP A 699 12.99 26.76 -8.59
CA ASP A 699 12.61 27.02 -9.98
C ASP A 699 12.80 25.78 -10.87
N GLY A 700 13.92 25.07 -10.70
CA GLY A 700 14.15 23.78 -11.37
C GLY A 700 13.16 22.70 -10.96
N MET A 701 12.80 22.62 -9.67
CA MET A 701 11.79 21.67 -9.19
C MET A 701 10.37 22.01 -9.67
N ASN A 702 10.03 23.29 -9.82
CA ASN A 702 8.75 23.73 -10.40
C ASN A 702 8.63 23.26 -11.84
N LYS A 703 9.70 23.42 -12.64
CA LYS A 703 9.75 22.94 -14.02
C LYS A 703 9.61 21.41 -14.12
N VAL A 704 10.27 20.67 -13.21
CA VAL A 704 10.06 19.21 -13.08
C VAL A 704 8.60 18.89 -12.80
N GLY A 705 7.94 19.68 -11.93
CA GLY A 705 6.50 19.57 -11.65
C GLY A 705 5.61 19.81 -12.87
N ASP A 706 5.90 20.85 -13.67
CA ASP A 706 5.16 21.16 -14.90
C ASP A 706 5.30 20.06 -15.96
N LEU A 707 6.52 19.53 -16.13
CA LEU A 707 6.80 18.43 -17.06
C LEU A 707 6.12 17.12 -16.63
N PHE A 708 6.09 16.85 -15.34
CA PHE A 708 5.38 15.70 -14.79
C PHE A 708 3.86 15.85 -14.93
N GLY A 709 3.32 17.03 -14.61
CA GLY A 709 1.89 17.33 -14.70
C GLY A 709 1.34 17.32 -16.14
N SER A 710 2.19 17.64 -17.12
CA SER A 710 1.85 17.55 -18.56
C SER A 710 2.06 16.16 -19.17
N GLY A 711 2.54 15.18 -18.40
CA GLY A 711 2.82 13.82 -18.86
C GLY A 711 4.08 13.68 -19.72
N GLN A 712 4.91 14.71 -19.81
CA GLN A 712 6.16 14.72 -20.59
C GLN A 712 7.37 14.16 -19.81
N MET A 713 7.22 14.05 -18.49
CA MET A 713 8.17 13.43 -17.57
C MET A 713 7.46 12.34 -16.74
N PHE A 714 8.15 11.24 -16.47
CA PHE A 714 7.65 10.10 -15.71
C PHE A 714 8.21 10.08 -14.29
N LEU A 715 7.52 9.37 -13.38
CA LEU A 715 7.89 9.29 -11.97
C LEU A 715 9.37 8.91 -11.71
N PRO A 716 9.97 7.93 -12.41
CA PRO A 716 11.42 7.65 -12.36
C PRO A 716 12.33 8.86 -12.53
N GLN A 717 11.99 9.74 -13.48
CA GLN A 717 12.77 10.94 -13.78
C GLN A 717 12.63 11.96 -12.64
N VAL A 718 11.41 12.13 -12.12
CA VAL A 718 11.15 12.98 -10.94
C VAL A 718 11.92 12.51 -9.71
N VAL A 719 12.01 11.19 -9.47
CA VAL A 719 12.79 10.62 -8.37
C VAL A 719 14.28 10.95 -8.52
N LYS A 720 14.84 10.90 -9.74
CA LYS A 720 16.22 11.33 -9.99
C LYS A 720 16.41 12.83 -9.72
N SER A 721 15.48 13.68 -10.15
CA SER A 721 15.50 15.12 -9.85
C SER A 721 15.49 15.39 -8.35
N ALA A 722 14.63 14.69 -7.61
CA ALA A 722 14.56 14.78 -6.14
C ALA A 722 15.87 14.38 -5.46
N ARG A 723 16.58 13.37 -5.99
CA ARG A 723 17.91 12.98 -5.48
C ARG A 723 18.95 14.08 -5.67
N VAL A 724 18.96 14.72 -6.85
CA VAL A 724 19.86 15.86 -7.11
C VAL A 724 19.54 17.02 -6.17
N MET A 725 18.26 17.34 -5.99
CA MET A 725 17.77 18.34 -5.04
C MET A 725 18.26 18.04 -3.61
N LYS A 726 18.10 16.79 -3.15
CA LYS A 726 18.55 16.37 -1.82
C LYS A 726 20.07 16.54 -1.63
N LYS A 727 20.87 16.20 -2.65
CA LYS A 727 22.34 16.36 -2.63
C LYS A 727 22.73 17.84 -2.58
N ALA A 728 22.05 18.69 -3.36
CA ALA A 728 22.25 20.14 -3.37
C ALA A 728 21.95 20.76 -1.99
N VAL A 729 20.81 20.41 -1.39
CA VAL A 729 20.40 20.89 -0.06
C VAL A 729 21.36 20.37 1.02
N ALA A 730 21.75 19.10 0.99
CA ALA A 730 22.68 18.52 1.96
C ALA A 730 24.04 19.24 1.99
N TYR A 731 24.52 19.72 0.83
CA TYR A 731 25.73 20.52 0.75
C TYR A 731 25.58 21.90 1.42
N LEU A 732 24.39 22.51 1.37
CA LEU A 732 24.12 23.83 1.95
C LEU A 732 23.96 23.81 3.48
N LEU A 733 23.48 22.70 4.05
CA LEU A 733 23.17 22.58 5.50
C LEU A 733 24.33 23.02 6.43
N PRO A 734 25.60 22.59 6.24
CA PRO A 734 26.70 22.99 7.12
C PRO A 734 26.99 24.50 7.12
N TYR A 735 26.69 25.19 6.01
CA TYR A 735 26.87 26.63 5.89
C TYR A 735 25.75 27.43 6.58
N MET A 736 24.60 26.78 6.83
CA MET A 736 23.49 27.36 7.57
C MET A 736 23.70 27.20 9.09
N ASP A 737 24.22 26.06 9.56
CA ASP A 737 24.48 25.77 10.99
C ASP A 737 25.56 26.66 11.63
N SER A 738 26.50 27.17 10.84
CA SER A 738 27.66 27.95 11.33
C SER A 738 27.31 29.35 11.89
N GLU A 739 26.04 29.76 11.81
CA GLU A 739 25.52 31.05 12.31
C GLU A 739 24.78 30.97 13.66
N ALA A 740 24.65 29.79 14.27
CA ALA A 740 23.85 29.61 15.49
C ALA A 740 24.46 30.26 16.75
N THR A 741 23.63 30.98 17.52
CA THR A 741 24.01 31.62 18.80
C THR A 741 23.55 30.80 20.01
N ALA A 742 24.41 30.70 21.04
CA ALA A 742 24.36 29.66 22.08
C ALA A 742 23.42 29.93 23.30
N THR A 743 22.25 30.54 23.11
CA THR A 743 21.25 30.73 24.19
C THR A 743 19.86 30.34 23.72
N SER A 744 19.24 29.37 24.41
CA SER A 744 17.93 28.80 24.05
C SER A 744 16.78 29.80 24.24
N SER A 745 16.03 30.06 23.17
CA SER A 745 14.84 30.95 23.09
C SER A 745 13.52 30.17 23.18
N GLY A 746 13.57 28.86 23.42
CA GLY A 746 12.44 27.93 23.48
C GLY A 746 12.76 26.58 22.82
N LYS A 747 11.96 25.56 23.11
CA LYS A 747 12.03 24.21 22.53
C LYS A 747 10.91 23.98 21.53
N VAL A 748 11.26 23.58 20.32
CA VAL A 748 10.31 23.29 19.24
C VAL A 748 10.47 21.85 18.78
N LEU A 749 9.39 21.07 18.83
CA LEU A 749 9.35 19.74 18.22
C LEU A 749 8.87 19.86 16.79
N MET A 750 9.56 19.19 15.86
CA MET A 750 9.21 19.19 14.45
C MET A 750 9.04 17.76 13.93
N ALA A 751 8.01 17.52 13.14
CA ALA A 751 7.74 16.23 12.52
C ALA A 751 7.07 16.39 11.15
N THR A 752 7.44 15.54 10.20
CA THR A 752 6.62 15.31 9.01
C THR A 752 5.62 14.21 9.37
N VAL A 753 4.33 14.50 9.16
CA VAL A 753 3.22 13.67 9.63
C VAL A 753 3.21 12.28 8.99
N LYS A 754 2.50 11.32 9.59
CA LYS A 754 2.34 9.95 9.08
C LYS A 754 1.89 9.97 7.62
N GLY A 755 2.45 9.06 6.82
CA GLY A 755 2.16 8.95 5.39
C GLY A 755 2.96 9.92 4.51
N ASP A 756 3.73 10.83 5.09
CA ASP A 756 4.50 11.82 4.34
C ASP A 756 6.02 11.69 4.60
N VAL A 757 6.79 11.63 3.52
CA VAL A 757 8.25 11.47 3.51
C VAL A 757 8.99 12.77 3.23
N HIS A 758 8.28 13.84 2.89
CA HIS A 758 8.90 15.08 2.45
C HIS A 758 9.32 15.91 3.66
N ASP A 759 10.62 16.08 3.84
CA ASP A 759 11.21 16.76 5.01
C ASP A 759 12.05 17.98 4.68
N ILE A 760 12.25 18.31 3.40
CA ILE A 760 13.12 19.43 3.01
C ILE A 760 12.68 20.73 3.68
N GLY A 761 11.40 21.08 3.57
CA GLY A 761 10.86 22.29 4.20
C GLY A 761 10.98 22.28 5.72
N LYS A 762 10.69 21.14 6.36
CA LYS A 762 10.86 20.93 7.81
C LYS A 762 12.31 21.15 8.25
N ASN A 763 13.27 20.54 7.55
CA ASN A 763 14.69 20.61 7.88
C ASN A 763 15.19 22.05 7.74
N ILE A 764 14.77 22.77 6.70
CA ILE A 764 15.07 24.19 6.53
C ILE A 764 14.54 25.03 7.70
N VAL A 765 13.26 24.84 8.07
CA VAL A 765 12.66 25.53 9.21
C VAL A 765 13.40 25.21 10.52
N GLY A 766 13.76 23.95 10.73
CA GLY A 766 14.53 23.52 11.89
C GLY A 766 15.87 24.24 12.00
N VAL A 767 16.62 24.34 10.91
CA VAL A 767 17.87 25.10 10.87
C VAL A 767 17.64 26.59 11.11
N VAL A 768 16.62 27.19 10.49
CA VAL A 768 16.29 28.61 10.70
C VAL A 768 15.96 28.90 12.17
N LEU A 769 15.20 28.03 12.84
CA LEU A 769 14.90 28.12 14.27
C LEU A 769 16.17 27.96 15.12
N GLN A 770 17.03 27.00 14.83
CA GLN A 770 18.31 26.81 15.53
C GLN A 770 19.24 28.01 15.38
N CYS A 771 19.33 28.63 14.19
CA CYS A 771 20.10 29.86 13.97
C CYS A 771 19.60 31.03 14.82
N ASN A 772 18.30 31.03 15.16
CA ASN A 772 17.67 32.04 16.01
C ASN A 772 17.61 31.61 17.48
N GLY A 773 18.41 30.62 17.87
CA GLY A 773 18.61 30.21 19.25
C GLY A 773 17.52 29.30 19.80
N TYR A 774 16.69 28.64 19.00
CA TYR A 774 15.74 27.64 19.51
C TYR A 774 16.38 26.25 19.61
N GLU A 775 15.97 25.46 20.60
CA GLU A 775 16.28 24.02 20.64
C GLU A 775 15.25 23.28 19.79
N VAL A 776 15.69 22.70 18.67
CA VAL A 776 14.80 21.97 17.75
C VAL A 776 14.97 20.47 17.94
N ILE A 777 13.87 19.78 18.22
CA ILE A 777 13.78 18.32 18.32
C ILE A 777 13.08 17.82 17.07
N ASP A 778 13.86 17.27 16.14
CA ASP A 778 13.34 16.73 14.89
C ASP A 778 13.07 15.22 15.00
N LEU A 779 11.80 14.83 14.87
CA LEU A 779 11.38 13.42 14.91
C LEU A 779 11.54 12.69 13.57
N GLY A 780 11.87 13.42 12.50
CA GLY A 780 12.03 12.89 11.15
C GLY A 780 10.73 12.86 10.35
N VAL A 781 10.60 11.82 9.51
CA VAL A 781 9.49 11.63 8.57
C VAL A 781 8.58 10.48 8.92
N MET A 782 7.37 10.46 8.34
CA MET A 782 6.36 9.44 8.56
C MET A 782 6.06 9.22 10.05
N VAL A 783 6.03 10.30 10.83
CA VAL A 783 5.92 10.21 12.29
C VAL A 783 4.45 10.08 12.69
N PRO A 784 4.04 9.00 13.38
CA PRO A 784 2.67 8.85 13.89
C PRO A 784 2.31 9.90 14.93
N ALA A 785 1.03 10.28 14.99
CA ALA A 785 0.50 11.21 15.99
C ALA A 785 0.90 10.82 17.42
N SER A 786 0.70 9.56 17.83
CA SER A 786 1.12 9.04 19.14
C SER A 786 2.57 9.35 19.49
N LYS A 787 3.52 9.15 18.56
CA LYS A 787 4.94 9.42 18.78
C LYS A 787 5.23 10.92 18.90
N ILE A 788 4.57 11.76 18.09
CA ILE A 788 4.67 13.23 18.18
C ILE A 788 4.23 13.68 19.57
N LEU A 789 3.07 13.21 20.02
CA LEU A 789 2.49 13.58 21.31
C LEU A 789 3.31 13.05 22.49
N GLN A 790 3.78 11.81 22.42
CA GLN A 790 4.63 11.22 23.45
C GLN A 790 5.94 12.00 23.61
N GLU A 791 6.69 12.21 22.52
CA GLU A 791 7.96 12.95 22.59
C GLU A 791 7.74 14.41 22.98
N ALA A 792 6.63 15.04 22.57
CA ALA A 792 6.30 16.39 23.02
C ALA A 792 6.16 16.48 24.55
N ARG A 793 5.54 15.49 25.19
CA ARG A 793 5.47 15.40 26.66
C ARG A 793 6.80 15.06 27.30
N ASP A 794 7.46 14.02 26.80
CA ASP A 794 8.71 13.49 27.40
C ASP A 794 9.84 14.53 27.36
N ARG A 795 9.81 15.42 26.36
CA ARG A 795 10.84 16.46 26.14
C ARG A 795 10.46 17.85 26.67
N ASP A 796 9.21 18.02 27.13
CA ASP A 796 8.65 19.28 27.64
C ASP A 796 8.86 20.42 26.64
N VAL A 797 8.19 20.33 25.49
CA VAL A 797 8.38 21.24 24.34
C VAL A 797 7.38 22.40 24.39
N ASP A 798 7.81 23.58 23.95
CA ASP A 798 6.99 24.79 23.98
C ASP A 798 6.06 24.91 22.75
N LEU A 799 6.44 24.28 21.63
CA LEU A 799 5.73 24.33 20.35
C LEU A 799 5.86 22.99 19.60
N ILE A 800 4.81 22.60 18.89
CA ILE A 800 4.84 21.50 17.91
C ILE A 800 4.69 22.09 16.51
N GLY A 801 5.57 21.69 15.59
CA GLY A 801 5.51 22.04 14.17
C GLY A 801 5.32 20.81 13.30
N LEU A 802 4.24 20.81 12.51
CA LEU A 802 3.92 19.75 11.56
C LEU A 802 4.22 20.20 10.13
N SER A 803 4.80 19.30 9.35
CA SER A 803 5.05 19.49 7.92
C SER A 803 4.29 18.47 7.08
N GLY A 804 3.74 18.93 5.95
CA GLY A 804 3.03 18.08 4.99
C GLY A 804 3.06 18.66 3.57
N LEU A 805 3.32 17.79 2.59
CA LEU A 805 3.43 18.13 1.16
C LEU A 805 2.34 17.47 0.31
N ILE A 806 1.66 16.43 0.81
CA ILE A 806 0.60 15.74 0.04
C ILE A 806 -0.78 16.01 0.66
N THR A 807 -1.84 15.84 -0.13
CA THR A 807 -3.21 16.07 0.34
C THR A 807 -3.58 15.19 1.55
N PRO A 808 -3.23 13.89 1.61
CA PRO A 808 -3.46 13.07 2.81
C PRO A 808 -2.81 13.62 4.08
N SER A 809 -1.68 14.33 3.97
CA SER A 809 -1.00 14.94 5.12
C SER A 809 -1.86 15.99 5.83
N LEU A 810 -2.78 16.64 5.11
CA LEU A 810 -3.70 17.61 5.71
C LEU A 810 -4.69 16.92 6.66
N GLU A 811 -5.19 15.74 6.29
CA GLU A 811 -6.07 14.94 7.16
C GLU A 811 -5.32 14.44 8.39
N GLU A 812 -4.08 14.00 8.20
CA GLU A 812 -3.23 13.60 9.33
C GLU A 812 -2.92 14.80 10.27
N MET A 813 -2.74 16.02 9.74
CA MET A 813 -2.58 17.22 10.58
C MET A 813 -3.86 17.56 11.36
N VAL A 814 -5.05 17.34 10.79
CA VAL A 814 -6.32 17.43 11.52
C VAL A 814 -6.34 16.40 12.63
N HIS A 815 -5.98 15.15 12.31
CA HIS A 815 -5.92 14.06 13.28
C HIS A 815 -4.99 14.37 14.46
N VAL A 816 -3.77 14.86 14.21
CA VAL A 816 -2.86 15.28 15.29
C VAL A 816 -3.49 16.36 16.17
N ALA A 817 -4.20 17.34 15.59
CA ALA A 817 -4.87 18.39 16.37
C ALA A 817 -6.03 17.82 17.23
N GLU A 818 -6.82 16.90 16.69
CA GLU A 818 -7.88 16.19 17.43
C GLU A 818 -7.30 15.36 18.58
N GLU A 819 -6.18 14.67 18.33
CA GLU A 819 -5.49 13.87 19.34
C GLU A 819 -4.86 14.75 20.43
N MET A 820 -4.24 15.88 20.07
CA MET A 820 -3.77 16.90 21.02
C MET A 820 -4.90 17.38 21.93
N GLN A 821 -6.09 17.61 21.37
CA GLN A 821 -7.27 18.03 22.13
C GLN A 821 -7.79 16.92 23.05
N ARG A 822 -7.89 15.68 22.56
CA ARG A 822 -8.32 14.51 23.33
C ARG A 822 -7.41 14.27 24.53
N GLU A 823 -6.11 14.41 24.30
CA GLU A 823 -5.06 14.13 25.27
C GLU A 823 -4.69 15.33 26.16
N GLY A 824 -5.39 16.45 25.99
CA GLY A 824 -5.34 17.59 26.91
C GLY A 824 -4.09 18.46 26.81
N PHE A 825 -3.41 18.49 25.66
CA PHE A 825 -2.27 19.37 25.41
C PHE A 825 -2.68 20.87 25.50
N ASP A 826 -1.71 21.72 25.84
CA ASP A 826 -1.90 23.17 26.09
C ASP A 826 -0.87 24.08 25.39
N MET A 827 0.00 23.53 24.53
CA MET A 827 0.93 24.29 23.71
C MET A 827 0.38 24.56 22.29
N PRO A 828 0.87 25.63 21.61
CA PRO A 828 0.50 25.94 20.23
C PRO A 828 0.98 24.93 19.18
N LEU A 829 0.25 24.86 18.07
CA LEU A 829 0.53 24.00 16.91
C LEU A 829 0.85 24.85 15.66
N LEU A 830 1.99 24.61 15.03
CA LEU A 830 2.39 25.22 13.76
C LEU A 830 2.13 24.25 12.61
N ILE A 831 1.45 24.74 11.57
CA ILE A 831 1.14 24.00 10.36
C ILE A 831 1.93 24.60 9.20
N GLY A 832 2.72 23.79 8.50
CA GLY A 832 3.45 24.23 7.31
C GLY A 832 3.61 23.13 6.26
N GLY A 833 4.09 23.54 5.09
CA GLY A 833 4.31 22.65 3.94
C GLY A 833 3.57 23.12 2.69
N ALA A 834 3.87 22.54 1.53
CA ALA A 834 3.46 23.10 0.24
C ALA A 834 1.94 23.02 0.00
N THR A 835 1.28 21.98 0.52
CA THR A 835 -0.18 21.78 0.38
C THR A 835 -0.98 22.49 1.46
N THR A 836 -0.33 23.04 2.49
CA THR A 836 -1.03 23.72 3.58
C THR A 836 -1.46 25.12 3.15
N SER A 837 -2.59 25.59 3.68
CA SER A 837 -3.05 26.97 3.43
C SER A 837 -3.74 27.55 4.66
N ARG A 838 -3.70 28.88 4.78
CA ARG A 838 -4.43 29.61 5.84
C ARG A 838 -5.91 29.27 5.87
N MET A 839 -6.52 29.12 4.69
CA MET A 839 -7.93 28.81 4.54
C MET A 839 -8.25 27.41 5.10
N HIS A 840 -7.45 26.41 4.73
CA HIS A 840 -7.62 25.05 5.23
C HIS A 840 -7.38 24.98 6.74
N THR A 841 -6.28 25.54 7.23
CA THR A 841 -5.97 25.56 8.67
C THR A 841 -7.10 26.21 9.48
N ALA A 842 -7.65 27.34 9.02
CA ALA A 842 -8.73 28.04 9.71
C ALA A 842 -10.07 27.29 9.75
N VAL A 843 -10.38 26.48 8.73
CA VAL A 843 -11.69 25.78 8.62
C VAL A 843 -11.64 24.35 9.12
N LYS A 844 -10.50 23.67 9.00
CA LYS A 844 -10.40 22.23 9.25
C LYS A 844 -9.56 21.85 10.46
N ILE A 845 -8.52 22.62 10.78
CA ILE A 845 -7.56 22.23 11.82
C ILE A 845 -7.79 23.03 13.11
N SER A 846 -7.96 24.35 13.03
CA SER A 846 -8.04 25.20 14.23
C SER A 846 -9.29 24.99 15.08
N ASP A 847 -10.35 24.40 14.54
CA ASP A 847 -11.57 24.08 15.32
C ASP A 847 -11.44 22.74 16.09
N CYS A 848 -10.43 21.94 15.75
CA CYS A 848 -10.19 20.63 16.36
C CYS A 848 -9.36 20.71 17.64
N TYR A 849 -8.72 21.86 17.91
CA TYR A 849 -7.84 22.06 19.06
C TYR A 849 -8.02 23.45 19.68
N LYS A 850 -8.13 23.52 21.02
CA LYS A 850 -8.42 24.75 21.76
C LYS A 850 -7.28 25.79 21.76
N GLU A 851 -6.03 25.37 21.62
CA GLU A 851 -4.87 26.26 21.64
C GLU A 851 -4.55 26.78 20.23
N PRO A 852 -3.70 27.82 20.09
CA PRO A 852 -3.46 28.45 18.80
C PRO A 852 -2.89 27.49 17.75
N VAL A 853 -3.59 27.34 16.63
CA VAL A 853 -3.12 26.61 15.44
C VAL A 853 -2.75 27.61 14.33
N VAL A 854 -1.47 27.70 13.97
CA VAL A 854 -0.96 28.77 13.10
C VAL A 854 -0.40 28.21 11.81
N HIS A 855 -0.91 28.69 10.67
CA HIS A 855 -0.33 28.40 9.37
C HIS A 855 0.91 29.26 9.10
N VAL A 856 2.08 28.63 8.93
CA VAL A 856 3.35 29.28 8.63
C VAL A 856 3.63 29.16 7.13
N VAL A 857 3.67 30.30 6.44
CA VAL A 857 3.73 30.38 4.97
C VAL A 857 5.10 30.01 4.42
N ASP A 858 6.17 30.45 5.07
CA ASP A 858 7.54 30.28 4.61
C ASP A 858 8.49 30.12 5.80
N ALA A 859 9.66 29.53 5.56
CA ALA A 859 10.64 29.28 6.61
C ALA A 859 11.17 30.58 7.23
N SER A 860 11.21 31.68 6.49
CA SER A 860 11.70 32.97 6.99
C SER A 860 10.81 33.57 8.10
N ARG A 861 9.52 33.23 8.11
CA ARG A 861 8.54 33.72 9.09
C ARG A 861 8.42 32.88 10.35
N CYS A 862 8.95 31.65 10.36
CA CYS A 862 8.76 30.73 11.48
C CYS A 862 9.26 31.29 12.82
N VAL A 863 10.38 32.02 12.81
CA VAL A 863 10.99 32.61 14.01
C VAL A 863 10.12 33.69 14.64
N GLN A 864 9.49 34.54 13.81
CA GLN A 864 8.61 35.61 14.27
C GLN A 864 7.36 35.03 14.93
N VAL A 865 6.80 33.97 14.32
CA VAL A 865 5.64 33.26 14.84
C VAL A 865 5.97 32.53 16.15
N ALA A 866 7.07 31.78 16.19
CA ALA A 866 7.51 31.08 17.39
C ALA A 866 7.77 32.05 18.55
N SER A 867 8.47 33.16 18.29
CA SER A 867 8.75 34.17 19.31
C SER A 867 7.50 34.83 19.86
N ALA A 868 6.50 35.08 19.01
CA ALA A 868 5.23 35.67 19.43
C ALA A 868 4.40 34.70 20.29
N LEU A 869 4.45 33.41 19.98
CA LEU A 869 3.68 32.37 20.67
C LEU A 869 4.27 31.94 22.02
N ILE A 870 5.59 31.99 22.19
CA ILE A 870 6.27 31.68 23.46
C ILE A 870 6.23 32.88 24.43
N SER A 871 6.21 34.11 23.91
CA SER A 871 6.20 35.32 24.75
C SER A 871 4.86 35.52 25.47
N GLU A 872 4.87 35.55 26.81
CA GLU A 872 3.66 35.84 27.62
C GLU A 872 3.04 37.21 27.31
N GLU A 873 3.83 38.19 26.86
CA GLU A 873 3.36 39.53 26.52
C GLU A 873 2.75 39.59 25.11
N GLN A 874 3.36 38.90 24.14
CA GLN A 874 2.95 38.98 22.73
C GLN A 874 1.86 37.95 22.38
N LYS A 875 1.84 36.78 23.04
CA LYS A 875 0.89 35.69 22.75
C LYS A 875 -0.57 36.14 22.77
N PRO A 876 -1.08 36.86 23.80
CA PRO A 876 -2.50 37.24 23.84
C PRO A 876 -2.91 38.13 22.67
N LYS A 877 -2.05 39.06 22.28
CA LYS A 877 -2.31 39.97 21.15
C LYS A 877 -2.25 39.21 19.83
N PHE A 878 -1.23 38.38 19.63
CA PHE A 878 -1.05 37.59 18.41
C PHE A 878 -2.22 36.62 18.18
N VAL A 879 -2.66 35.92 19.23
CA VAL A 879 -3.79 34.98 19.17
C VAL A 879 -5.10 35.71 18.83
N SER A 880 -5.37 36.86 19.44
CA SER A 880 -6.58 37.63 19.13
C SER A 880 -6.61 38.14 17.66
N GLU A 881 -5.46 38.56 17.14
CA GLU A 881 -5.32 38.95 15.72
C GLU A 881 -5.52 37.75 14.79
N LEU A 882 -4.96 36.59 15.15
CA LEU A 882 -5.11 35.34 14.41
C LEU A 882 -6.56 34.87 14.37
N GLU A 883 -7.26 34.82 15.50
CA GLU A 883 -8.67 34.44 15.60
C GLU A 883 -9.55 35.35 14.73
N THR A 884 -9.30 36.66 14.76
CA THR A 884 -10.01 37.63 13.92
C THR A 884 -9.78 37.36 12.43
N ASP A 885 -8.56 37.01 12.02
CA ASP A 885 -8.24 36.68 10.64
C ASP A 885 -8.90 35.35 10.23
N TYR A 886 -8.82 34.32 11.06
CA TYR A 886 -9.41 33.00 10.81
C TYR A 886 -10.93 33.06 10.73
N GLU A 887 -11.59 33.83 11.59
CA GLU A 887 -13.04 34.00 11.49
C GLU A 887 -13.46 34.72 10.20
N ARG A 888 -12.62 35.61 9.67
CA ARG A 888 -12.85 36.20 8.34
C ARG A 888 -12.75 35.14 7.24
N TYR A 889 -11.78 34.24 7.31
CA TYR A 889 -11.66 33.12 6.36
C TYR A 889 -12.86 32.18 6.47
N ARG A 890 -13.28 31.78 7.68
CA ARG A 890 -14.47 30.94 7.90
C ARG A 890 -15.73 31.59 7.31
N LYS A 891 -15.97 32.88 7.57
CA LYS A 891 -17.12 33.61 6.99
C LYS A 891 -17.07 33.64 5.46
N ARG A 892 -15.91 33.89 4.85
CA ARG A 892 -15.75 33.83 3.39
C ARG A 892 -16.06 32.44 2.82
N PHE A 893 -15.67 31.37 3.53
CA PHE A 893 -15.96 30.00 3.14
C PHE A 893 -17.45 29.67 3.26
N GLU A 894 -18.10 30.07 4.36
CA GLU A 894 -19.56 29.94 4.55
C GLU A 894 -20.35 30.75 3.52
N ASP A 895 -19.93 31.99 3.21
CA ASP A 895 -20.56 32.84 2.22
C ASP A 895 -20.45 32.24 0.81
N LYS A 896 -19.29 31.65 0.44
CA LYS A 896 -19.13 30.90 -0.82
C LYS A 896 -20.04 29.66 -0.84
N LYS A 897 -20.20 28.94 0.27
CA LYS A 897 -21.07 27.75 0.37
C LYS A 897 -22.56 28.10 0.29
N ASN A 898 -22.96 29.21 0.92
CA ASN A 898 -24.34 29.72 0.94
C ASN A 898 -24.75 30.44 -0.36
N GLN A 899 -23.79 30.90 -1.18
CA GLN A 899 -24.08 31.43 -2.52
C GLN A 899 -24.43 30.34 -3.54
N VAL A 900 -24.19 29.06 -3.23
CA VAL A 900 -24.57 27.93 -4.09
C VAL A 900 -25.78 27.21 -3.50
N GLU A 901 -26.91 27.91 -3.33
CA GLU A 901 -28.21 27.24 -3.30
C GLU A 901 -28.50 26.70 -4.71
N LEU A 902 -28.03 25.47 -4.98
CA LEU A 902 -28.37 24.77 -6.21
C LEU A 902 -29.89 24.56 -6.24
N MET A 903 -30.55 25.14 -7.24
CA MET A 903 -31.97 24.89 -7.47
C MET A 903 -32.18 23.39 -7.71
N ASN A 904 -33.22 22.80 -7.12
CA ASN A 904 -33.54 21.41 -7.42
C ASN A 904 -33.90 21.27 -8.91
N ILE A 905 -33.75 20.06 -9.46
CA ILE A 905 -33.90 19.86 -10.91
C ILE A 905 -35.28 20.28 -11.43
N ALA A 906 -36.32 20.24 -10.61
CA ALA A 906 -37.65 20.72 -10.99
C ALA A 906 -37.70 22.25 -11.06
N GLN A 907 -37.09 22.96 -10.10
CA GLN A 907 -36.95 24.42 -10.09
C GLN A 907 -36.05 24.91 -11.22
N ALA A 908 -34.90 24.28 -11.46
CA ALA A 908 -34.00 24.62 -12.56
C ALA A 908 -34.68 24.44 -13.93
N ARG A 909 -35.44 23.36 -14.11
CA ARG A 909 -36.24 23.13 -15.32
C ARG A 909 -37.40 24.13 -15.45
N ALA A 910 -38.04 24.53 -14.35
CA ALA A 910 -39.10 25.54 -14.37
C ALA A 910 -38.55 26.95 -14.67
N ASN A 911 -37.33 27.25 -14.21
CA ASN A 911 -36.61 28.49 -14.50
C ASN A 911 -35.83 28.45 -15.82
N SER A 912 -36.08 27.46 -16.69
CA SER A 912 -35.46 27.43 -18.01
C SER A 912 -35.73 28.75 -18.73
N LEU A 913 -34.68 29.39 -19.24
CA LEU A 913 -34.80 30.62 -20.00
C LEU A 913 -35.62 30.33 -21.27
N ALA A 914 -36.88 30.76 -21.29
CA ALA A 914 -37.75 30.65 -22.46
C ALA A 914 -37.39 31.76 -23.45
N ILE A 915 -36.30 31.55 -24.20
CA ILE A 915 -35.87 32.50 -25.23
C ILE A 915 -36.89 32.47 -26.37
N GLN A 916 -37.71 33.52 -26.46
CA GLN A 916 -38.54 33.76 -27.63
C GLN A 916 -37.67 34.37 -28.73
N TRP A 917 -37.12 33.49 -29.57
CA TRP A 917 -36.34 33.91 -30.73
C TRP A 917 -37.26 34.61 -31.73
N ASN A 918 -37.16 35.93 -31.84
CA ASN A 918 -37.75 36.67 -32.95
C ASN A 918 -36.87 36.45 -34.17
N SER A 919 -37.40 35.81 -35.22
CA SER A 919 -36.65 35.51 -36.45
C SER A 919 -36.05 36.76 -37.11
N ASP A 920 -36.61 37.94 -36.83
CA ASP A 920 -36.14 39.22 -37.37
C ASP A 920 -34.89 39.77 -36.63
N GLU A 921 -34.55 39.22 -35.45
CA GLU A 921 -33.39 39.60 -34.63
C GLU A 921 -32.23 38.58 -34.70
N ILE A 922 -32.46 37.41 -35.31
CA ILE A 922 -31.42 36.38 -35.47
C ILE A 922 -30.50 36.79 -36.61
N VAL A 923 -29.39 37.44 -36.24
CA VAL A 923 -28.34 37.82 -37.19
C VAL A 923 -27.42 36.62 -37.43
N ARG A 924 -27.17 36.29 -38.70
CA ARG A 924 -26.18 35.26 -39.02
C ARG A 924 -24.80 35.71 -38.51
N PRO A 925 -24.07 34.88 -37.75
CA PRO A 925 -22.70 35.18 -37.34
C PRO A 925 -21.83 35.51 -38.56
N ILE A 926 -20.85 36.40 -38.37
CA ILE A 926 -19.92 36.83 -39.43
C ILE A 926 -19.22 35.60 -40.07
N LYS A 927 -18.91 34.58 -39.26
CA LYS A 927 -18.42 33.28 -39.70
C LYS A 927 -19.16 32.17 -38.94
N LEU A 928 -19.66 31.18 -39.68
CA LEU A 928 -20.21 29.96 -39.09
C LEU A 928 -19.07 28.95 -38.88
N GLY A 929 -19.10 28.21 -37.77
CA GLY A 929 -18.03 27.28 -37.38
C GLY A 929 -16.91 27.97 -36.60
N VAL A 930 -15.76 27.29 -36.46
CA VAL A 930 -14.64 27.76 -35.63
C VAL A 930 -13.99 29.01 -36.24
N SER A 931 -13.87 30.04 -35.40
CA SER A 931 -13.14 31.28 -35.72
C SER A 931 -11.83 31.27 -34.97
N ILE A 932 -10.74 31.11 -35.69
CA ILE A 932 -9.38 31.15 -35.14
C ILE A 932 -8.94 32.62 -35.18
N VAL A 933 -8.46 33.13 -34.05
CA VAL A 933 -7.90 34.47 -33.92
C VAL A 933 -6.43 34.31 -33.54
N ASP A 934 -5.56 34.30 -34.55
CA ASP A 934 -4.13 34.03 -34.40
C ASP A 934 -3.33 35.23 -33.86
N ASP A 935 -3.93 36.43 -33.87
CA ASP A 935 -3.20 37.69 -33.70
C ASP A 935 -3.91 38.59 -32.66
N MET A 936 -3.99 38.09 -31.42
CA MET A 936 -4.59 38.81 -30.29
C MET A 936 -3.53 39.01 -29.19
N PRO A 937 -3.12 40.24 -28.88
CA PRO A 937 -2.13 40.51 -27.85
C PRO A 937 -2.60 39.98 -26.49
N LEU A 938 -1.79 39.13 -25.86
CA LEU A 938 -2.07 38.57 -24.53
C LEU A 938 -2.38 39.66 -23.48
N SER A 939 -1.75 40.83 -23.59
CA SER A 939 -2.01 41.97 -22.72
C SER A 939 -3.46 42.45 -22.75
N GLU A 940 -4.15 42.31 -23.89
CA GLU A 940 -5.57 42.67 -23.99
C GLU A 940 -6.46 41.57 -23.42
N LEU A 941 -6.07 40.30 -23.52
CA LEU A 941 -6.82 39.16 -22.98
C LEU A 941 -6.79 39.10 -21.45
N VAL A 942 -5.67 39.50 -20.84
CA VAL A 942 -5.48 39.46 -19.38
C VAL A 942 -6.57 40.23 -18.63
N GLU A 943 -7.07 41.34 -19.18
CA GLU A 943 -8.12 42.13 -18.53
C GLU A 943 -9.50 41.44 -18.53
N PHE A 944 -9.70 40.41 -19.37
CA PHE A 944 -10.96 39.67 -19.50
C PHE A 944 -10.94 38.29 -18.86
N ILE A 945 -9.79 37.87 -18.32
CA ILE A 945 -9.67 36.63 -17.56
C ILE A 945 -10.00 36.94 -16.11
N ASP A 946 -10.95 36.20 -15.53
CA ASP A 946 -11.21 36.25 -14.10
C ASP A 946 -10.09 35.48 -13.38
N TRP A 947 -9.18 36.23 -12.75
CA TRP A 947 -8.01 35.69 -12.04
C TRP A 947 -8.32 35.25 -10.61
N THR A 948 -9.59 35.29 -10.20
CA THR A 948 -10.00 34.84 -8.87
C THR A 948 -10.33 33.34 -8.89
N PRO A 949 -9.74 32.51 -7.99
CA PRO A 949 -10.00 31.07 -7.94
C PRO A 949 -11.38 30.69 -7.38
#